data_AF-A0A651HXK6-F1
#
_entry.id   AF-A0A651HXK6-F1
#
_cell.length_a   1.000
_cell.length_b   1.000
_cell.length_c   1.000
_cell.angle_alpha   90.00
_cell.angle_beta   90.00
_cell.angle_gamma   90.00
#
_symmetry.space_group_name_H-M   'P 1'
#
loop_
_entity.id
_entity.type
_entity.pdbx_description
1 polymer ?
#
loop_
_entity_poly.entity_id
_entity_poly.type
_entity_poly.pdbx_seq_one_letter_code
_entity_poly.pdbx_strand_id
1 'polypeptide(L)'
;MQLHSEILVGQSVCPKEEVPEILQSLDIADGEFPFFGIPDCENSSRKHNFELTTYNMPHVWRDGSFTHEQNLFMRDTLFFVISVESGYDIRNLTFINNEPEAEVYLENIEPIDEYRNLTTDYPHETEPMDVFVFRVELNGVVDDTCELYLGGAYEFDIVRISLAPRIYLTPIESVAPMFLHVGRLENAWDVNEYTLEKFVDLPLVGGDFISTGTGDYRPLFEQMHYVFADGRGSPVNLLSLTLPFIGDTETFYSIYLPHPDVACFRTPGSNFYSSLYLEGTLLIDWDYCFSSSFSDKYIWDDEVNVGLNPRVIYMGPDAKIVIESGREFTIERTIVLSCDTLWNSIVVEDGAILNINDSYIRDGINAIKVMPGGTLNITRSIFDANHVSIYSPPSGDGSRYNINQGPFFGNEFINANPLKIYPEGYNGIETEVPYAAILLNDLNLFMASGIGHSGYIEKNTIEDIPFGIWMRNSGLDIQNYQIVNANPINHYGGTAITLWNDDLVYSSIRGNSDGSSTPNIQNSSNGIVLINGNNHISGNVIEDVVFGIRVDQERIAFNFIKDNSINAAEIGIYNWIRRRGILNIEDNLVAMGKDGSPTNSSTGILIEGIGLSNLTPTRILNNEINLVKNILNGMNVNSVPNSRIRGNEVSIGQALSEYMGIALQNSRNSLMDYNSISGVSGDPFPSTAVFLGDNPWFRLNCNETSFTETGVNVILENLGSELKGNVFGQHFFYGLLFGYQGQPSSSQAVHQTGEQHHHGNIWDYGFGPDPVAIGGYHANVVGIAERSRFYVDDIANPNHTTSRSPEEWFEEESAPMGTWTCPGEMPENEWYDYVPRSEATDPDIRLVTVERPFEDHNFEASLTYIARRNLHQRMMDGYYAQNVLDAVIFSDFLQEIQDSSIGVFYQVRSTIESALGMDSVVIEAIGAQSALLQTTLLEVYQLDSIAWLDTANVDTAQWISDRRVLTDSILNLLGILNDLYLSDSLEIENPAQDLKTMLNGVSISTLPEYAEREILLILVNHLFDGSFEFNHAEILTIIEISEYCPAEAGTAVYWARNLRNT
;
A
#
# COMPACT_ATOMS: atom_id res chain seq x y z
N MET A 1 -25.22 -43.59 -43.45
CA MET A 1 -23.94 -43.91 -42.78
C MET A 1 -24.32 -44.42 -41.40
N GLN A 2 -24.21 -45.71 -41.03
CA GLN A 2 -23.46 -46.84 -41.60
C GLN A 2 -21.94 -46.60 -41.61
N LEU A 3 -21.06 -47.53 -41.22
CA LEU A 3 -21.17 -48.98 -40.91
C LEU A 3 -20.46 -49.29 -39.54
N HIS A 4 -20.36 -50.49 -38.93
CA HIS A 4 -20.78 -51.89 -39.18
C HIS A 4 -20.78 -52.64 -37.80
N SER A 5 -21.75 -53.51 -37.43
CA SER A 5 -21.75 -55.01 -37.46
C SER A 5 -20.67 -55.77 -36.65
N GLU A 6 -20.85 -56.96 -36.08
CA GLU A 6 -21.98 -57.91 -35.80
C GLU A 6 -21.41 -59.02 -34.84
N ILE A 7 -22.17 -59.92 -34.17
CA ILE A 7 -22.65 -61.22 -34.69
C ILE A 7 -23.50 -61.97 -33.62
N LEU A 8 -24.60 -62.60 -34.06
CA LEU A 8 -25.40 -63.78 -33.58
C LEU A 8 -25.44 -64.17 -32.07
N VAL A 9 -26.58 -64.36 -31.37
CA VAL A 9 -27.85 -65.14 -31.59
C VAL A 9 -27.76 -66.65 -31.23
N GLY A 10 -28.62 -67.13 -30.31
CA GLY A 10 -28.88 -68.58 -30.06
C GLY A 10 -29.78 -68.90 -28.85
N GLN A 11 -30.74 -69.82 -28.98
CA GLN A 11 -31.81 -70.09 -27.99
C GLN A 11 -31.67 -71.41 -27.16
N SER A 12 -32.09 -71.37 -25.90
CA SER A 12 -33.04 -72.31 -25.21
C SER A 12 -32.64 -73.68 -24.56
N VAL A 13 -33.47 -74.01 -23.54
CA VAL A 13 -33.87 -75.31 -22.90
C VAL A 13 -32.97 -75.99 -21.83
N CYS A 14 -33.65 -76.37 -20.73
CA CYS A 14 -33.28 -77.24 -19.58
C CYS A 14 -33.06 -78.74 -20.01
N PRO A 15 -32.64 -79.74 -19.15
CA PRO A 15 -33.15 -79.98 -17.77
C PRO A 15 -32.27 -80.73 -16.71
N LYS A 16 -32.81 -80.75 -15.47
CA LYS A 16 -32.83 -81.80 -14.40
C LYS A 16 -31.58 -82.63 -13.99
N GLU A 17 -31.37 -82.65 -12.66
CA GLU A 17 -30.94 -83.77 -11.78
C GLU A 17 -29.50 -84.34 -11.99
N GLU A 18 -28.78 -84.85 -10.98
CA GLU A 18 -29.14 -85.32 -9.61
C GLU A 18 -27.98 -85.05 -8.59
N VAL A 19 -28.15 -85.37 -7.29
CA VAL A 19 -27.17 -85.13 -6.17
C VAL A 19 -26.54 -86.45 -5.67
N PRO A 20 -25.42 -86.46 -4.89
CA PRO A 20 -25.55 -86.53 -3.42
C PRO A 20 -24.41 -85.96 -2.52
N GLU A 21 -24.81 -85.42 -1.36
CA GLU A 21 -24.26 -85.51 0.03
C GLU A 21 -22.75 -85.43 0.38
N ILE A 22 -22.44 -84.74 1.51
CA ILE A 22 -22.03 -85.38 2.80
C ILE A 22 -22.00 -84.38 3.99
N LEU A 23 -22.75 -84.70 5.07
CA LEU A 23 -22.54 -84.53 6.55
C LEU A 23 -21.89 -83.23 7.13
N GLN A 24 -22.15 -82.73 8.37
CA GLN A 24 -23.10 -82.94 9.51
C GLN A 24 -22.79 -81.84 10.57
N SER A 25 -23.47 -81.64 11.72
CA SER A 25 -24.90 -81.56 12.11
C SER A 25 -25.01 -81.43 13.65
N LEU A 26 -25.79 -80.50 14.22
CA LEU A 26 -26.32 -80.64 15.61
C LEU A 26 -27.58 -79.78 15.83
N ASP A 27 -28.52 -80.28 16.65
CA ASP A 27 -29.89 -79.74 16.84
C ASP A 27 -30.54 -80.30 18.13
N ILE A 28 -31.22 -79.46 18.93
CA ILE A 28 -32.15 -79.73 20.08
C ILE A 28 -32.95 -78.40 20.28
N ALA A 29 -34.29 -78.24 20.15
CA ALA A 29 -35.49 -78.92 20.69
C ALA A 29 -35.82 -78.57 22.18
N ASP A 30 -37.05 -78.60 22.72
CA ASP A 30 -38.45 -78.83 22.23
C ASP A 30 -39.29 -77.52 22.34
N GLY A 31 -40.64 -77.34 22.46
CA GLY A 31 -41.89 -78.15 22.56
C GLY A 31 -42.93 -77.41 23.45
N GLU A 32 -44.28 -77.54 23.41
CA GLU A 32 -45.26 -78.19 22.51
C GLU A 32 -46.72 -77.65 22.77
N PHE A 33 -47.48 -77.24 21.73
CA PHE A 33 -48.98 -77.30 21.61
C PHE A 33 -49.95 -76.64 22.66
N PRO A 34 -51.31 -76.60 22.47
CA PRO A 34 -52.15 -76.45 21.26
C PRO A 34 -53.34 -75.43 21.36
N PHE A 35 -53.96 -75.12 20.18
CA PHE A 35 -55.36 -74.71 19.88
C PHE A 35 -56.39 -74.30 20.96
N PHE A 36 -57.14 -73.20 20.70
CA PHE A 36 -58.62 -73.11 20.61
C PHE A 36 -59.05 -71.74 19.98
N GLY A 37 -60.34 -71.45 19.72
CA GLY A 37 -60.78 -70.12 19.20
C GLY A 37 -62.27 -69.93 18.90
N ILE A 38 -62.63 -68.73 18.37
CA ILE A 38 -63.97 -68.24 17.89
C ILE A 38 -65.00 -67.94 19.02
N PRO A 39 -65.86 -66.89 18.97
CA PRO A 39 -65.94 -65.66 18.14
C PRO A 39 -65.99 -64.31 18.93
N ASP A 40 -66.18 -63.21 18.19
CA ASP A 40 -66.74 -61.87 18.50
C ASP A 40 -67.12 -61.44 19.94
N CYS A 41 -66.76 -60.19 20.27
CA CYS A 41 -67.67 -59.24 20.93
C CYS A 41 -67.44 -57.80 20.44
N GLU A 42 -68.51 -57.00 20.53
CA GLU A 42 -68.75 -55.72 19.85
C GLU A 42 -67.84 -54.53 20.22
N ASN A 43 -67.84 -53.53 19.33
CA ASN A 43 -67.77 -52.08 19.62
C ASN A 43 -66.98 -51.63 20.87
N SER A 44 -65.75 -51.16 20.67
CA SER A 44 -65.33 -49.92 21.34
C SER A 44 -64.64 -48.99 20.33
N SER A 45 -65.25 -47.84 20.07
CA SER A 45 -64.64 -46.76 19.29
C SER A 45 -63.58 -46.06 20.16
N ARG A 46 -62.43 -46.72 20.34
CA ARG A 46 -61.29 -46.12 21.02
C ARG A 46 -60.70 -45.03 20.15
N LYS A 47 -61.07 -43.78 20.46
CA LYS A 47 -60.12 -42.68 20.23
C LYS A 47 -58.87 -43.02 21.04
N HIS A 48 -57.73 -43.10 20.37
CA HIS A 48 -56.45 -42.95 21.02
C HIS A 48 -56.25 -41.44 21.17
N ASN A 49 -56.70 -40.89 22.29
CA ASN A 49 -56.14 -39.64 22.77
C ASN A 49 -54.72 -39.99 23.23
N PHE A 50 -53.72 -39.36 22.62
CA PHE A 50 -52.38 -39.31 23.19
C PHE A 50 -52.38 -38.24 24.30
N GLU A 51 -51.42 -38.33 25.21
CA GLU A 51 -51.38 -37.46 26.39
C GLU A 51 -50.60 -36.16 26.09
N LEU A 52 -50.89 -35.12 26.85
CA LEU A 52 -50.53 -33.73 26.51
C LEU A 52 -49.01 -33.52 26.49
N THR A 53 -48.51 -32.81 25.47
CA THR A 53 -47.09 -32.45 25.37
C THR A 53 -46.92 -30.98 25.73
N THR A 54 -46.14 -30.72 26.79
CA THR A 54 -45.90 -29.36 27.30
C THR A 54 -44.59 -28.82 26.71
N TYR A 55 -44.69 -27.82 25.82
CA TYR A 55 -43.53 -27.17 25.22
C TYR A 55 -43.20 -25.87 25.93
N ASN A 56 -41.97 -25.69 26.42
CA ASN A 56 -41.44 -24.38 26.79
C ASN A 56 -40.76 -23.77 25.56
N MET A 57 -40.98 -22.47 25.29
CA MET A 57 -40.33 -21.79 24.16
C MET A 57 -38.90 -21.31 24.50
N PRO A 58 -37.99 -21.26 23.52
CA PRO A 58 -36.68 -20.62 23.65
C PRO A 58 -36.80 -19.08 23.59
N HIS A 59 -35.68 -18.38 23.80
CA HIS A 59 -35.60 -16.94 23.55
C HIS A 59 -35.64 -16.66 22.04
N VAL A 60 -36.28 -15.55 21.65
CA VAL A 60 -36.34 -15.11 20.25
C VAL A 60 -35.56 -13.81 20.11
N TRP A 61 -34.60 -13.80 19.19
CA TRP A 61 -33.81 -12.61 18.87
C TRP A 61 -34.39 -11.88 17.66
N ARG A 62 -34.30 -10.56 17.69
CA ARG A 62 -34.89 -9.68 16.68
C ARG A 62 -33.80 -9.05 15.81
N ASP A 63 -33.99 -9.16 14.50
CA ASP A 63 -33.20 -8.42 13.50
C ASP A 63 -34.02 -7.26 12.89
N GLY A 64 -33.41 -6.07 12.87
CA GLY A 64 -33.95 -4.83 12.32
C GLY A 64 -34.67 -3.88 13.30
N SER A 65 -34.37 -2.59 13.19
CA SER A 65 -35.08 -1.49 13.86
C SER A 65 -36.44 -1.19 13.21
N PHE A 66 -37.37 -0.61 13.98
CA PHE A 66 -38.66 -0.16 13.42
C PHE A 66 -38.53 1.30 12.96
N THR A 67 -38.82 1.57 11.69
CA THR A 67 -38.88 2.94 11.15
C THR A 67 -40.09 3.68 11.72
N HIS A 68 -39.82 4.61 12.65
CA HIS A 68 -40.85 5.23 13.49
C HIS A 68 -41.61 6.36 12.76
N GLU A 69 -42.53 6.01 11.86
CA GLU A 69 -43.40 6.96 11.16
C GLU A 69 -44.83 7.03 11.75
N GLN A 70 -45.31 8.27 11.95
CA GLN A 70 -46.74 8.64 12.06
C GLN A 70 -47.55 8.25 13.32
N ASN A 71 -46.91 7.96 14.47
CA ASN A 71 -47.56 7.92 15.81
C ASN A 71 -48.74 6.94 15.97
N LEU A 72 -48.81 5.87 15.18
CA LEU A 72 -49.83 4.83 15.29
C LEU A 72 -49.23 3.58 15.94
N PHE A 73 -49.59 3.34 17.20
CA PHE A 73 -49.28 2.08 17.89
C PHE A 73 -50.03 0.92 17.21
N MET A 74 -49.32 0.13 16.40
CA MET A 74 -49.75 -1.23 16.07
C MET A 74 -49.27 -2.18 17.17
N ARG A 75 -50.00 -3.27 17.41
CA ARG A 75 -49.54 -4.36 18.28
C ARG A 75 -48.62 -5.27 17.47
N ASP A 76 -47.47 -5.59 18.04
CA ASP A 76 -46.56 -6.53 17.40
C ASP A 76 -47.21 -7.91 17.24
N THR A 77 -47.05 -8.45 16.04
CA THR A 77 -47.74 -9.64 15.55
C THR A 77 -46.70 -10.64 15.04
N LEU A 78 -46.54 -11.74 15.77
CA LEU A 78 -45.73 -12.89 15.36
C LEU A 78 -46.61 -13.96 14.70
N PHE A 79 -45.98 -14.85 13.95
CA PHE A 79 -46.62 -16.01 13.34
C PHE A 79 -45.87 -17.27 13.75
N PHE A 80 -46.59 -18.22 14.38
CA PHE A 80 -46.08 -19.57 14.62
C PHE A 80 -46.57 -20.46 13.48
N VAL A 81 -45.64 -21.12 12.79
CA VAL A 81 -45.93 -22.02 11.67
C VAL A 81 -45.50 -23.41 12.09
N ILE A 82 -46.46 -24.33 12.21
CA ILE A 82 -46.23 -25.70 12.68
C ILE A 82 -46.51 -26.68 11.53
N SER A 83 -45.49 -27.42 11.07
CA SER A 83 -45.67 -28.52 10.12
C SER A 83 -45.79 -29.86 10.85
N VAL A 84 -46.62 -30.77 10.33
CA VAL A 84 -46.76 -32.18 10.77
C VAL A 84 -47.05 -33.09 9.58
N GLU A 85 -46.72 -34.38 9.68
CA GLU A 85 -47.02 -35.40 8.65
C GLU A 85 -48.48 -35.31 8.17
N SER A 86 -48.72 -35.41 6.84
CA SER A 86 -50.07 -35.30 6.28
C SER A 86 -51.08 -36.26 6.91
N GLY A 87 -52.20 -35.71 7.39
CA GLY A 87 -53.26 -36.47 8.06
C GLY A 87 -53.21 -36.45 9.59
N TYR A 88 -52.36 -35.60 10.19
CA TYR A 88 -52.45 -35.19 11.59
C TYR A 88 -53.14 -33.80 11.72
N ASP A 89 -53.69 -33.53 12.89
CA ASP A 89 -54.39 -32.28 13.23
C ASP A 89 -53.72 -31.64 14.44
N ILE A 90 -53.65 -30.31 14.48
CA ILE A 90 -53.30 -29.56 15.70
C ILE A 90 -54.59 -28.95 16.27
N ARG A 91 -54.88 -29.22 17.54
CA ARG A 91 -56.09 -28.75 18.22
C ARG A 91 -55.76 -28.20 19.61
N ASN A 92 -56.65 -27.35 20.11
CA ASN A 92 -56.61 -26.85 21.48
C ASN A 92 -55.28 -26.19 21.88
N LEU A 93 -54.56 -25.56 20.93
CA LEU A 93 -53.35 -24.80 21.23
C LEU A 93 -53.68 -23.72 22.25
N THR A 94 -53.10 -23.87 23.43
CA THR A 94 -53.34 -23.02 24.58
C THR A 94 -52.02 -22.62 25.23
N PHE A 95 -51.92 -21.33 25.56
CA PHE A 95 -50.78 -20.76 26.25
C PHE A 95 -50.99 -20.85 27.76
N ILE A 96 -50.05 -21.48 28.44
CA ILE A 96 -49.97 -21.62 29.88
C ILE A 96 -48.87 -20.69 30.37
N ASN A 97 -49.24 -19.46 30.74
CA ASN A 97 -48.32 -18.55 31.40
C ASN A 97 -47.96 -19.10 32.79
N ASN A 98 -46.75 -19.67 32.89
CA ASN A 98 -46.17 -20.19 34.12
C ASN A 98 -45.34 -19.15 34.89
N GLU A 99 -44.99 -18.02 34.26
CA GLU A 99 -44.12 -16.97 34.82
C GLU A 99 -44.80 -15.58 34.74
N PRO A 100 -45.68 -15.25 35.71
CA PRO A 100 -46.50 -14.03 35.68
C PRO A 100 -45.74 -12.73 35.97
N GLU A 101 -44.41 -12.73 35.86
CA GLU A 101 -43.52 -11.57 36.07
C GLU A 101 -42.81 -11.09 34.78
N ALA A 102 -43.03 -11.77 33.63
CA ALA A 102 -42.51 -11.33 32.33
C ALA A 102 -43.18 -10.02 31.83
N GLU A 103 -42.39 -9.04 31.41
CA GLU A 103 -42.88 -7.72 30.96
C GLU A 103 -43.60 -7.79 29.60
N VAL A 104 -43.25 -8.77 28.77
CA VAL A 104 -43.96 -9.10 27.53
C VAL A 104 -44.48 -10.53 27.63
N TYR A 105 -45.75 -10.73 27.23
CA TYR A 105 -46.36 -12.05 27.09
C TYR A 105 -47.42 -12.02 25.98
N LEU A 106 -47.80 -13.21 25.51
CA LEU A 106 -48.81 -13.38 24.48
C LEU A 106 -50.21 -13.10 25.04
N GLU A 107 -50.98 -12.21 24.42
CA GLU A 107 -52.40 -11.99 24.81
C GLU A 107 -53.35 -12.86 23.98
N ASN A 108 -53.13 -12.95 22.67
CA ASN A 108 -54.01 -13.66 21.75
C ASN A 108 -53.19 -14.64 20.88
N ILE A 109 -53.71 -15.86 20.72
CA ILE A 109 -53.26 -16.83 19.71
C ILE A 109 -54.48 -17.20 18.88
N GLU A 110 -54.43 -16.97 17.57
CA GLU A 110 -55.53 -17.22 16.64
C GLU A 110 -55.03 -18.07 15.45
N PRO A 111 -55.62 -19.25 15.16
CA PRO A 111 -55.33 -19.97 13.92
C PRO A 111 -55.87 -19.15 12.74
N ILE A 112 -54.98 -18.74 11.83
CA ILE A 112 -55.34 -17.89 10.69
C ILE A 112 -55.36 -18.64 9.35
N ASP A 113 -54.56 -19.71 9.21
CA ASP A 113 -54.46 -20.45 7.94
C ASP A 113 -54.05 -21.92 8.15
N GLU A 114 -54.38 -22.77 7.18
CA GLU A 114 -54.16 -24.23 7.23
C GLU A 114 -53.91 -24.77 5.81
N TYR A 115 -52.67 -25.22 5.55
CA TYR A 115 -52.24 -25.75 4.26
C TYR A 115 -52.14 -27.28 4.35
N ARG A 116 -52.94 -28.00 3.56
CA ARG A 116 -53.01 -29.47 3.60
C ARG A 116 -52.27 -30.12 2.44
N ASN A 117 -51.46 -31.14 2.75
CA ASN A 117 -50.73 -31.97 1.79
C ASN A 117 -49.85 -31.12 0.87
N LEU A 118 -49.05 -30.21 1.44
CA LEU A 118 -48.01 -29.50 0.72
C LEU A 118 -46.95 -30.50 0.24
N THR A 119 -46.58 -30.43 -1.03
CA THR A 119 -45.65 -31.36 -1.70
C THR A 119 -44.58 -30.63 -2.51
N THR A 120 -44.20 -29.43 -2.08
CA THR A 120 -43.33 -28.49 -2.80
C THR A 120 -42.59 -27.58 -1.83
N ASP A 121 -41.26 -27.59 -1.90
CA ASP A 121 -40.32 -26.50 -1.60
C ASP A 121 -40.59 -25.61 -0.37
N TYR A 122 -41.19 -26.17 0.70
CA TYR A 122 -41.01 -25.66 2.06
C TYR A 122 -39.60 -26.08 2.51
N PRO A 123 -38.82 -25.20 3.18
CA PRO A 123 -37.37 -25.38 3.27
C PRO A 123 -36.98 -26.74 3.88
N HIS A 124 -36.29 -27.53 3.06
CA HIS A 124 -35.61 -28.80 3.36
C HIS A 124 -36.44 -30.10 3.53
N GLU A 125 -37.76 -30.10 3.28
CA GLU A 125 -38.60 -31.32 3.46
C GLU A 125 -39.01 -32.03 2.15
N THR A 126 -39.07 -33.38 2.18
CA THR A 126 -39.34 -34.24 1.00
C THR A 126 -40.62 -35.08 1.07
N GLU A 127 -41.33 -35.07 2.20
CA GLU A 127 -42.60 -35.79 2.37
C GLU A 127 -43.80 -34.82 2.52
N PRO A 128 -45.04 -35.28 2.27
CA PRO A 128 -46.20 -34.38 2.27
C PRO A 128 -46.54 -33.89 3.69
N MET A 129 -46.49 -32.58 3.92
CA MET A 129 -46.82 -31.97 5.22
C MET A 129 -48.18 -31.27 5.23
N ASP A 130 -48.85 -31.31 6.38
CA ASP A 130 -49.93 -30.41 6.75
C ASP A 130 -49.34 -29.29 7.63
N VAL A 131 -49.53 -28.02 7.25
CA VAL A 131 -48.94 -26.85 7.91
C VAL A 131 -50.05 -25.96 8.50
N PHE A 132 -49.91 -25.62 9.78
CA PHE A 132 -50.86 -24.84 10.57
C PHE A 132 -50.24 -23.50 10.96
N VAL A 133 -50.93 -22.39 10.69
CA VAL A 133 -50.43 -21.04 10.93
C VAL A 133 -51.26 -20.34 12.01
N PHE A 134 -50.58 -19.94 13.08
CA PHE A 134 -51.18 -19.22 14.21
C PHE A 134 -50.61 -17.80 14.28
N ARG A 135 -51.49 -16.81 14.24
CA ARG A 135 -51.16 -15.40 14.53
C ARG A 135 -51.11 -15.20 16.04
N VAL A 136 -50.12 -14.43 16.48
CA VAL A 136 -49.79 -14.24 17.90
C VAL A 136 -49.62 -12.75 18.19
N GLU A 137 -50.45 -12.19 19.09
CA GLU A 137 -50.36 -10.79 19.52
C GLU A 137 -49.62 -10.64 20.85
N LEU A 138 -48.70 -9.67 20.92
CA LEU A 138 -48.00 -9.28 22.15
C LEU A 138 -48.78 -8.20 22.93
N ASN A 139 -48.74 -8.25 24.28
CA ASN A 139 -49.43 -7.27 25.14
C ASN A 139 -48.55 -6.10 25.63
N GLY A 140 -47.25 -6.15 25.39
CA GLY A 140 -46.28 -5.15 25.83
C GLY A 140 -45.98 -4.10 24.75
N VAL A 141 -45.43 -2.96 25.19
CA VAL A 141 -44.62 -2.08 24.32
C VAL A 141 -43.17 -2.37 24.66
N VAL A 142 -42.36 -2.64 23.66
CA VAL A 142 -40.92 -2.92 23.82
C VAL A 142 -40.15 -1.64 23.50
N ASP A 143 -39.57 -0.99 24.51
CA ASP A 143 -38.55 0.03 24.29
C ASP A 143 -37.24 -0.67 23.83
N ASP A 144 -36.55 -0.08 22.85
CA ASP A 144 -35.52 -0.70 21.99
C ASP A 144 -34.59 -1.71 22.69
N THR A 145 -34.96 -2.99 22.61
CA THR A 145 -34.20 -4.15 23.12
C THR A 145 -34.28 -5.30 22.11
N CYS A 146 -33.15 -5.99 21.91
CA CYS A 146 -32.98 -7.02 20.88
C CYS A 146 -33.50 -8.42 21.30
N GLU A 147 -33.76 -8.60 22.60
CA GLU A 147 -34.30 -9.82 23.20
C GLU A 147 -35.82 -9.73 23.36
N LEU A 148 -36.55 -10.76 22.91
CA LEU A 148 -37.95 -10.94 23.24
C LEU A 148 -38.15 -12.25 24.03
N TYR A 149 -38.41 -12.14 25.33
CA TYR A 149 -38.68 -13.30 26.17
C TYR A 149 -40.10 -13.83 25.98
N LEU A 150 -40.27 -14.90 25.19
CA LEU A 150 -41.55 -15.60 25.03
C LEU A 150 -41.85 -16.57 26.18
N GLY A 151 -41.74 -16.06 27.42
CA GLY A 151 -41.87 -16.83 28.65
C GLY A 151 -43.23 -17.51 28.81
N GLY A 152 -43.24 -18.85 28.79
CA GLY A 152 -44.40 -19.67 29.12
C GLY A 152 -44.36 -21.06 28.48
N ALA A 153 -45.35 -21.88 28.83
CA ALA A 153 -45.54 -23.20 28.25
C ALA A 153 -46.73 -23.23 27.28
N TYR A 154 -46.68 -24.14 26.32
CA TYR A 154 -47.70 -24.32 25.29
C TYR A 154 -48.18 -25.76 25.32
N GLU A 155 -49.49 -25.93 25.28
CA GLU A 155 -50.16 -27.24 25.34
C GLU A 155 -51.13 -27.35 24.16
N PHE A 156 -50.99 -28.43 23.38
CA PHE A 156 -51.83 -28.70 22.22
C PHE A 156 -52.02 -30.21 22.00
N ASP A 157 -53.19 -30.57 21.45
CA ASP A 157 -53.54 -31.93 21.07
C ASP A 157 -53.11 -32.19 19.61
N ILE A 158 -52.12 -33.04 19.38
CA ILE A 158 -51.85 -33.61 18.05
C ILE A 158 -52.78 -34.83 17.83
N VAL A 159 -53.63 -34.79 16.80
CA VAL A 159 -54.70 -35.78 16.58
C VAL A 159 -54.66 -36.36 15.17
N ARG A 160 -54.31 -37.65 15.00
CA ARG A 160 -54.36 -38.29 13.67
C ARG A 160 -55.80 -38.39 13.15
N ILE A 161 -56.05 -37.81 11.97
CA ILE A 161 -57.38 -37.66 11.36
C ILE A 161 -57.73 -38.86 10.47
N SER A 162 -56.72 -39.44 9.80
CA SER A 162 -56.91 -40.44 8.74
C SER A 162 -56.61 -41.88 9.18
N LEU A 163 -57.51 -42.81 8.83
CA LEU A 163 -57.30 -44.27 8.96
C LEU A 163 -57.06 -44.90 7.58
N ALA A 164 -55.82 -44.81 7.09
CA ALA A 164 -55.40 -45.59 5.94
C ALA A 164 -55.38 -47.11 6.28
N PRO A 165 -55.89 -48.00 5.41
CA PRO A 165 -56.07 -49.41 5.76
C PRO A 165 -54.79 -50.25 5.65
N ARG A 166 -54.09 -50.39 6.80
CA ARG A 166 -53.06 -51.41 7.08
C ARG A 166 -51.81 -51.42 6.19
N ILE A 167 -50.77 -50.75 6.67
CA ILE A 167 -49.42 -51.35 6.74
C ILE A 167 -49.17 -51.76 8.21
N TYR A 168 -48.34 -52.77 8.44
CA TYR A 168 -47.97 -53.21 9.80
C TYR A 168 -46.94 -52.25 10.41
N LEU A 169 -47.41 -51.21 11.11
CA LEU A 169 -46.56 -50.47 12.04
C LEU A 169 -46.31 -51.34 13.28
N THR A 170 -45.05 -51.48 13.68
CA THR A 170 -44.66 -52.09 14.94
C THR A 170 -44.99 -51.15 16.12
N PRO A 171 -45.18 -51.63 17.36
CA PRO A 171 -45.56 -50.79 18.52
C PRO A 171 -44.48 -49.80 19.04
N ILE A 172 -43.58 -49.37 18.16
CA ILE A 172 -42.37 -48.57 18.44
C ILE A 172 -42.39 -47.27 17.62
N GLU A 173 -43.12 -47.23 16.49
CA GLU A 173 -43.29 -46.05 15.64
C GLU A 173 -44.57 -45.30 16.04
N SER A 174 -44.46 -44.34 16.97
CA SER A 174 -45.59 -43.52 17.42
C SER A 174 -45.24 -42.09 17.83
N VAL A 175 -44.24 -41.50 17.18
CA VAL A 175 -43.95 -40.06 17.22
C VAL A 175 -44.06 -39.56 15.79
N ALA A 176 -44.91 -38.56 15.55
CA ALA A 176 -44.94 -37.88 14.25
C ALA A 176 -43.85 -36.79 14.24
N PRO A 177 -43.10 -36.60 13.14
CA PRO A 177 -42.25 -35.44 13.00
C PRO A 177 -43.11 -34.16 13.03
N MET A 178 -42.59 -33.13 13.67
CA MET A 178 -43.20 -31.81 13.78
C MET A 178 -42.11 -30.76 13.82
N PHE A 179 -42.23 -29.72 13.00
CA PHE A 179 -41.34 -28.57 13.02
C PHE A 179 -42.13 -27.33 13.44
N LEU A 180 -41.50 -26.45 14.22
CA LEU A 180 -42.07 -25.20 14.71
C LEU A 180 -41.15 -24.06 14.27
N HIS A 181 -41.67 -23.22 13.40
CA HIS A 181 -41.05 -21.99 12.92
C HIS A 181 -41.74 -20.80 13.57
N VAL A 182 -40.99 -19.72 13.82
CA VAL A 182 -41.48 -18.52 14.53
C VAL A 182 -40.98 -17.32 13.77
N GLY A 183 -41.88 -16.58 13.13
CA GLY A 183 -41.47 -15.57 12.17
C GLY A 183 -42.40 -14.37 12.08
N ARG A 184 -42.02 -13.46 11.18
CA ARG A 184 -42.78 -12.28 10.80
C ARG A 184 -43.10 -12.29 9.31
N LEU A 185 -43.99 -11.40 8.87
CA LEU A 185 -44.13 -11.12 7.44
C LEU A 185 -43.05 -10.13 7.02
N GLU A 186 -42.46 -10.37 5.85
CA GLU A 186 -41.43 -9.50 5.23
C GLU A 186 -41.89 -8.02 5.19
N ASN A 187 -43.16 -7.80 4.86
CA ASN A 187 -43.80 -6.49 4.79
C ASN A 187 -44.95 -6.41 5.83
N ALA A 188 -44.66 -5.96 7.04
CA ALA A 188 -45.51 -6.07 8.24
C ALA A 188 -46.80 -5.19 8.27
N TRP A 189 -47.28 -4.68 7.14
CA TRP A 189 -48.28 -3.60 7.08
C TRP A 189 -49.74 -4.07 6.90
N ASP A 190 -49.99 -5.31 6.47
CA ASP A 190 -51.33 -5.92 6.51
C ASP A 190 -51.29 -7.32 7.13
N VAL A 191 -51.64 -7.39 8.42
CA VAL A 191 -51.73 -8.63 9.22
C VAL A 191 -52.83 -9.61 8.79
N ASN A 192 -53.50 -9.34 7.66
CA ASN A 192 -54.51 -10.20 7.04
C ASN A 192 -54.05 -10.77 5.67
N GLU A 193 -52.92 -10.33 5.12
CA GLU A 193 -52.28 -10.93 3.93
C GLU A 193 -51.14 -11.90 4.29
N TYR A 194 -51.36 -12.79 5.27
CA TYR A 194 -50.44 -13.90 5.47
C TYR A 194 -50.44 -14.80 4.23
N THR A 195 -49.24 -15.12 3.74
CA THR A 195 -48.99 -16.15 2.73
C THR A 195 -47.64 -16.77 3.04
N LEU A 196 -47.52 -18.10 2.87
CA LEU A 196 -46.30 -18.85 3.18
C LEU A 196 -45.04 -18.26 2.49
N GLU A 197 -45.19 -17.75 1.26
CA GLU A 197 -44.13 -17.09 0.46
C GLU A 197 -43.59 -15.76 1.05
N LYS A 198 -44.28 -15.15 2.03
CA LYS A 198 -43.89 -13.87 2.68
C LYS A 198 -43.38 -14.06 4.11
N PHE A 199 -43.28 -15.30 4.59
CA PHE A 199 -42.87 -15.62 5.96
C PHE A 199 -41.34 -15.58 6.10
N VAL A 200 -40.85 -14.75 7.01
CA VAL A 200 -39.43 -14.64 7.39
C VAL A 200 -39.28 -15.24 8.77
N ASP A 201 -38.59 -16.38 8.86
CA ASP A 201 -38.32 -17.09 10.10
C ASP A 201 -37.33 -16.31 10.98
N LEU A 202 -37.46 -16.40 12.30
CA LEU A 202 -36.59 -15.72 13.27
C LEU A 202 -35.71 -16.75 14.00
N PRO A 203 -34.42 -16.44 14.25
CA PRO A 203 -33.51 -17.35 14.93
C PRO A 203 -33.94 -17.60 16.38
N LEU A 204 -34.25 -18.86 16.69
CA LEU A 204 -34.58 -19.35 18.03
C LEU A 204 -33.31 -19.72 18.78
N VAL A 205 -33.11 -19.18 19.99
CA VAL A 205 -31.89 -19.39 20.79
C VAL A 205 -32.24 -19.92 22.18
N GLY A 206 -31.77 -21.14 22.48
CA GLY A 206 -31.72 -21.72 23.83
C GLY A 206 -33.09 -22.11 24.44
N GLY A 207 -33.40 -23.40 24.46
CA GLY A 207 -34.58 -23.94 25.15
C GLY A 207 -34.44 -25.45 25.44
N ASP A 208 -34.88 -25.88 26.63
CA ASP A 208 -34.74 -27.27 27.07
C ASP A 208 -35.99 -28.09 26.68
N PHE A 209 -35.89 -28.83 25.56
CA PHE A 209 -37.00 -29.59 24.97
C PHE A 209 -37.33 -30.87 25.76
N ILE A 210 -38.11 -30.74 26.84
CA ILE A 210 -38.55 -31.89 27.65
C ILE A 210 -39.86 -32.48 27.09
N SER A 211 -39.73 -33.38 26.11
CA SER A 211 -40.83 -34.29 25.75
C SER A 211 -41.09 -35.25 26.92
N THR A 212 -42.26 -35.15 27.54
CA THR A 212 -42.71 -36.03 28.65
C THR A 212 -43.30 -37.36 28.17
N GLY A 213 -42.90 -37.84 26.98
CA GLY A 213 -43.21 -39.17 26.48
C GLY A 213 -42.44 -40.27 27.24
N THR A 214 -43.04 -41.47 27.37
CA THR A 214 -42.45 -42.58 28.14
C THR A 214 -41.40 -43.40 27.37
N GLY A 215 -40.44 -42.73 26.74
CA GLY A 215 -39.29 -43.34 26.06
C GLY A 215 -38.25 -42.33 25.61
N ASP A 216 -36.97 -42.59 25.89
CA ASP A 216 -35.84 -41.72 25.56
C ASP A 216 -35.57 -41.67 24.04
N TYR A 217 -36.28 -40.80 23.32
CA TYR A 217 -35.93 -40.37 21.96
C TYR A 217 -36.10 -38.86 21.85
N ARG A 218 -34.98 -38.15 21.65
CA ARG A 218 -34.96 -36.74 21.24
C ARG A 218 -35.00 -36.68 19.71
N PRO A 219 -35.82 -35.83 19.07
CA PRO A 219 -35.71 -35.57 17.65
C PRO A 219 -34.36 -34.92 17.31
N LEU A 220 -33.71 -35.37 16.23
CA LEU A 220 -32.55 -34.71 15.67
C LEU A 220 -33.01 -33.51 14.84
N PHE A 221 -33.05 -32.32 15.47
CA PHE A 221 -33.07 -31.06 14.75
C PHE A 221 -31.62 -30.65 14.43
N GLU A 222 -31.38 -30.11 13.24
CA GLU A 222 -30.12 -29.46 12.90
C GLU A 222 -30.05 -28.09 13.59
N GLN A 223 -29.76 -28.10 14.90
CA GLN A 223 -29.60 -26.90 15.69
C GLN A 223 -28.32 -26.16 15.25
N MET A 224 -28.45 -24.92 14.79
CA MET A 224 -27.29 -24.02 14.70
C MET A 224 -26.76 -23.79 16.12
N HIS A 225 -25.51 -24.18 16.36
CA HIS A 225 -24.89 -24.15 17.68
C HIS A 225 -24.18 -22.80 17.89
N TYR A 226 -24.61 -22.04 18.90
CA TYR A 226 -24.02 -20.75 19.25
C TYR A 226 -23.47 -20.80 20.67
N VAL A 227 -22.19 -20.49 20.83
CA VAL A 227 -21.56 -20.28 22.13
C VAL A 227 -21.53 -18.78 22.41
N PHE A 228 -22.01 -18.36 23.59
CA PHE A 228 -22.16 -16.95 23.96
C PHE A 228 -21.15 -16.55 25.05
N ALA A 229 -20.50 -15.40 24.88
CA ALA A 229 -19.49 -14.88 25.80
C ALA A 229 -19.75 -13.39 26.09
N ASP A 230 -20.38 -13.07 27.23
CA ASP A 230 -20.50 -11.69 27.72
C ASP A 230 -19.30 -11.34 28.61
N GLY A 231 -18.32 -10.68 28.01
CA GLY A 231 -17.18 -10.05 28.65
C GLY A 231 -17.31 -8.53 28.83
N ARG A 232 -18.53 -7.95 28.78
CA ARG A 232 -18.74 -6.50 28.97
C ARG A 232 -18.46 -6.04 30.40
N GLY A 233 -18.71 -6.90 31.39
CA GLY A 233 -18.45 -6.64 32.81
C GLY A 233 -17.04 -7.00 33.30
N SER A 234 -16.42 -8.03 32.71
CA SER A 234 -15.06 -8.52 32.98
C SER A 234 -14.66 -9.52 31.89
N PRO A 235 -13.36 -9.64 31.52
CA PRO A 235 -12.94 -10.58 30.48
C PRO A 235 -13.30 -12.04 30.77
N VAL A 236 -13.72 -12.76 29.73
CA VAL A 236 -14.06 -14.19 29.77
C VAL A 236 -12.85 -15.01 29.31
N ASN A 237 -12.47 -16.05 30.05
CA ASN A 237 -11.43 -17.00 29.64
C ASN A 237 -11.99 -18.04 28.65
N LEU A 238 -11.31 -18.27 27.54
CA LEU A 238 -11.69 -19.26 26.53
C LEU A 238 -11.88 -20.66 27.14
N LEU A 239 -11.00 -21.08 28.04
CA LEU A 239 -11.09 -22.39 28.69
C LEU A 239 -12.45 -22.61 29.39
N SER A 240 -13.09 -21.53 29.89
CA SER A 240 -14.42 -21.59 30.52
C SER A 240 -15.59 -21.81 29.54
N LEU A 241 -15.36 -21.54 28.25
CA LEU A 241 -16.31 -21.75 27.15
C LEU A 241 -16.13 -23.12 26.46
N THR A 242 -15.07 -23.87 26.81
CA THR A 242 -14.76 -25.18 26.21
C THR A 242 -15.31 -26.36 27.02
N LEU A 243 -15.57 -27.49 26.35
CA LEU A 243 -15.93 -28.74 27.00
C LEU A 243 -14.85 -29.17 28.02
N PRO A 244 -15.18 -29.48 29.28
CA PRO A 244 -14.19 -29.81 30.31
C PRO A 244 -13.66 -31.25 30.26
N PHE A 245 -13.98 -32.02 29.21
CA PHE A 245 -13.46 -33.38 28.99
C PHE A 245 -13.47 -33.75 27.50
N ILE A 246 -12.55 -34.64 27.13
CA ILE A 246 -12.51 -35.28 25.81
C ILE A 246 -13.42 -36.52 25.87
N GLY A 247 -14.62 -36.42 25.28
CA GLY A 247 -15.59 -37.52 25.26
C GLY A 247 -16.70 -37.30 24.24
N ASP A 248 -17.12 -38.39 23.61
CA ASP A 248 -18.20 -38.40 22.63
C ASP A 248 -19.56 -38.15 23.31
N THR A 249 -20.10 -36.94 23.13
CA THR A 249 -21.38 -36.53 23.71
C THR A 249 -22.10 -35.55 22.78
N GLU A 250 -22.85 -36.10 21.82
CA GLU A 250 -23.72 -35.37 20.87
C GLU A 250 -24.61 -34.29 21.56
N THR A 251 -24.91 -34.44 22.84
CA THR A 251 -25.75 -33.54 23.64
C THR A 251 -25.09 -32.27 24.19
N PHE A 252 -23.77 -32.08 24.12
CA PHE A 252 -23.09 -30.92 24.74
C PHE A 252 -22.48 -29.90 23.75
N TYR A 253 -22.37 -30.22 22.46
CA TYR A 253 -21.76 -29.34 21.43
C TYR A 253 -22.59 -28.08 21.09
N SER A 254 -23.82 -27.99 21.61
CA SER A 254 -24.74 -26.86 21.39
C SER A 254 -24.49 -25.65 22.31
N ILE A 255 -23.70 -25.79 23.38
CA ILE A 255 -23.47 -24.73 24.38
C ILE A 255 -21.96 -24.45 24.59
N TYR A 256 -21.09 -25.42 24.31
CA TYR A 256 -19.65 -25.33 24.54
C TYR A 256 -18.85 -25.48 23.25
N LEU A 257 -17.72 -24.77 23.19
CA LEU A 257 -16.69 -24.99 22.18
C LEU A 257 -16.01 -26.35 22.40
N PRO A 258 -15.53 -27.04 21.34
CA PRO A 258 -14.71 -28.24 21.47
C PRO A 258 -13.54 -28.04 22.43
N HIS A 259 -13.20 -29.06 23.24
CA HIS A 259 -12.02 -29.03 24.13
C HIS A 259 -10.75 -28.72 23.32
N PRO A 260 -9.79 -27.90 23.82
CA PRO A 260 -8.63 -27.46 23.05
C PRO A 260 -7.88 -28.59 22.33
N ASP A 261 -7.54 -29.68 23.05
CA ASP A 261 -6.90 -30.89 22.52
C ASP A 261 -7.60 -31.53 21.30
N VAL A 262 -8.89 -31.28 21.06
CA VAL A 262 -9.63 -31.77 19.88
C VAL A 262 -10.00 -30.69 18.87
N ALA A 263 -9.99 -29.41 19.27
CA ALA A 263 -10.31 -28.28 18.39
C ALA A 263 -9.37 -28.20 17.16
N CYS A 264 -8.12 -28.64 17.32
CA CYS A 264 -7.12 -28.69 16.25
C CYS A 264 -7.10 -30.02 15.44
N PHE A 265 -7.94 -31.02 15.75
CA PHE A 265 -7.94 -32.28 14.99
C PHE A 265 -8.78 -32.19 13.71
N ARG A 266 -8.08 -32.15 12.57
CA ARG A 266 -8.67 -32.26 11.22
C ARG A 266 -9.09 -33.70 10.89
N THR A 267 -10.08 -34.25 11.61
CA THR A 267 -10.72 -35.53 11.27
C THR A 267 -11.86 -35.33 10.27
N PRO A 268 -11.80 -35.92 9.06
CA PRO A 268 -12.92 -35.83 8.11
C PRO A 268 -14.21 -36.42 8.72
N GLY A 269 -15.25 -35.60 8.83
CA GLY A 269 -16.54 -35.96 9.42
C GLY A 269 -16.76 -35.54 10.88
N SER A 270 -15.77 -34.98 11.59
CA SER A 270 -16.01 -34.34 12.89
C SER A 270 -16.48 -32.89 12.68
N ASN A 271 -17.73 -32.73 12.28
CA ASN A 271 -18.31 -31.44 11.94
C ASN A 271 -18.75 -30.66 13.20
N PHE A 272 -17.85 -29.84 13.74
CA PHE A 272 -18.17 -28.91 14.83
C PHE A 272 -18.78 -27.61 14.27
N TYR A 273 -20.11 -27.54 14.18
CA TYR A 273 -20.85 -26.37 13.66
C TYR A 273 -20.93 -25.17 14.64
N SER A 274 -20.21 -25.20 15.76
CA SER A 274 -20.35 -24.20 16.83
C SER A 274 -19.74 -22.85 16.43
N SER A 275 -20.60 -21.88 16.15
CA SER A 275 -20.28 -20.46 16.03
C SER A 275 -20.14 -19.79 17.40
N LEU A 276 -19.49 -18.64 17.45
CA LEU A 276 -19.19 -17.88 18.68
C LEU A 276 -19.84 -16.49 18.57
N TYR A 277 -20.47 -16.03 19.64
CA TYR A 277 -20.96 -14.66 19.80
C TYR A 277 -20.27 -14.02 21.02
N LEU A 278 -19.60 -12.90 20.82
CA LEU A 278 -18.73 -12.25 21.81
C LEU A 278 -19.12 -10.78 22.02
N GLU A 279 -19.46 -10.43 23.26
CA GLU A 279 -19.60 -9.05 23.70
C GLU A 279 -18.45 -8.70 24.67
N GLY A 280 -17.83 -7.53 24.53
CA GLY A 280 -16.67 -7.19 25.36
C GLY A 280 -15.46 -8.10 25.10
N THR A 281 -14.77 -8.57 26.14
CA THR A 281 -13.42 -9.18 25.98
C THR A 281 -13.37 -10.70 26.22
N LEU A 282 -12.81 -11.44 25.26
CA LEU A 282 -12.39 -12.85 25.36
C LEU A 282 -10.87 -12.93 25.52
N LEU A 283 -10.40 -13.73 26.48
CA LEU A 283 -8.98 -14.08 26.66
C LEU A 283 -8.74 -15.50 26.13
N ILE A 284 -7.82 -15.66 25.17
CA ILE A 284 -7.33 -16.96 24.72
C ILE A 284 -6.25 -17.42 25.73
N ASP A 285 -6.70 -17.99 26.84
CA ASP A 285 -5.86 -18.44 27.96
C ASP A 285 -5.29 -19.86 27.77
N TRP A 286 -5.56 -20.47 26.61
CA TRP A 286 -5.11 -21.80 26.19
C TRP A 286 -4.99 -21.89 24.66
N ASP A 287 -4.07 -22.70 24.16
CA ASP A 287 -3.78 -22.84 22.73
C ASP A 287 -4.97 -23.47 21.99
N TYR A 288 -5.45 -22.85 20.90
CA TYR A 288 -6.75 -23.19 20.32
C TYR A 288 -6.87 -23.02 18.80
N CYS A 289 -7.64 -23.90 18.16
CA CYS A 289 -7.99 -23.80 16.73
C CYS A 289 -9.51 -23.61 16.53
N PHE A 290 -9.89 -22.43 16.04
CA PHE A 290 -11.21 -22.17 15.48
C PHE A 290 -11.15 -22.41 13.97
N SER A 291 -11.35 -23.67 13.57
CA SER A 291 -11.21 -24.16 12.19
C SER A 291 -12.50 -24.80 11.67
N SER A 292 -12.78 -24.64 10.37
CA SER A 292 -13.89 -25.32 9.65
C SER A 292 -13.37 -26.43 8.73
N SER A 293 -14.15 -27.50 8.58
CA SER A 293 -13.75 -28.78 7.94
C SER A 293 -13.94 -28.86 6.41
N PHE A 294 -14.42 -27.80 5.76
CA PHE A 294 -14.72 -27.79 4.32
C PHE A 294 -13.44 -27.72 3.45
N SER A 295 -13.54 -28.20 2.20
CA SER A 295 -12.40 -28.38 1.28
C SER A 295 -12.18 -27.24 0.28
N ASP A 296 -13.13 -26.32 0.13
CA ASP A 296 -13.11 -25.32 -0.93
C ASP A 296 -12.25 -24.10 -0.56
N LYS A 297 -11.73 -23.40 -1.59
CA LYS A 297 -10.58 -22.48 -1.45
C LYS A 297 -10.94 -21.12 -0.83
N TYR A 298 -12.18 -20.66 -0.97
CA TYR A 298 -12.63 -19.36 -0.51
C TYR A 298 -13.94 -19.50 0.26
N ILE A 299 -14.25 -18.49 1.08
CA ILE A 299 -15.54 -18.30 1.73
C ILE A 299 -15.95 -16.86 1.43
N TRP A 300 -17.02 -16.67 0.66
CA TRP A 300 -17.65 -15.37 0.44
C TRP A 300 -18.93 -15.23 1.28
N ASP A 301 -19.28 -14.00 1.65
CA ASP A 301 -20.47 -13.68 2.47
C ASP A 301 -21.77 -14.26 1.84
N ASP A 302 -21.88 -14.20 0.50
CA ASP A 302 -23.01 -14.73 -0.27
C ASP A 302 -23.15 -16.29 -0.24
N GLU A 303 -22.08 -17.03 0.09
CA GLU A 303 -22.02 -18.49 -0.08
C GLU A 303 -22.70 -19.30 1.03
N VAL A 304 -23.23 -18.66 2.07
CA VAL A 304 -24.14 -19.28 3.07
C VAL A 304 -25.33 -19.98 2.38
N ASN A 305 -25.73 -19.50 1.19
CA ASN A 305 -26.84 -20.05 0.41
C ASN A 305 -26.54 -21.38 -0.32
N VAL A 306 -25.31 -21.90 -0.29
CA VAL A 306 -24.90 -23.09 -1.08
C VAL A 306 -24.78 -24.38 -0.26
N GLY A 307 -25.15 -24.34 1.03
CA GLY A 307 -25.09 -25.52 1.92
C GLY A 307 -23.72 -25.79 2.55
N LEU A 308 -22.83 -24.78 2.54
CA LEU A 308 -21.67 -24.73 3.40
C LEU A 308 -22.06 -23.98 4.68
N ASN A 309 -21.77 -24.58 5.85
CA ASN A 309 -21.98 -23.96 7.16
C ASN A 309 -20.64 -23.51 7.76
N PRO A 310 -20.02 -22.41 7.29
CA PRO A 310 -18.77 -21.91 7.85
C PRO A 310 -18.97 -21.54 9.32
N ARG A 311 -17.93 -21.74 10.14
CA ARG A 311 -17.96 -21.25 11.52
C ARG A 311 -17.80 -19.73 11.53
N VAL A 312 -18.63 -19.05 12.32
CA VAL A 312 -18.65 -17.58 12.40
C VAL A 312 -18.32 -17.14 13.82
N ILE A 313 -17.55 -16.05 13.93
CA ILE A 313 -17.35 -15.29 15.16
C ILE A 313 -18.06 -13.94 15.00
N TYR A 314 -19.20 -13.80 15.68
CA TYR A 314 -19.96 -12.56 15.78
C TYR A 314 -19.38 -11.69 16.90
N MET A 315 -18.93 -10.51 16.54
CA MET A 315 -18.27 -9.54 17.41
C MET A 315 -19.22 -8.38 17.72
N GLY A 316 -19.57 -8.19 18.99
CA GLY A 316 -20.39 -7.07 19.45
C GLY A 316 -19.65 -5.72 19.48
N PRO A 317 -20.36 -4.62 19.82
CA PRO A 317 -19.76 -3.29 19.95
C PRO A 317 -18.54 -3.26 20.89
N ASP A 318 -17.44 -2.67 20.42
CA ASP A 318 -16.13 -2.62 21.11
C ASP A 318 -15.54 -3.99 21.51
N ALA A 319 -16.06 -5.11 20.97
CA ALA A 319 -15.58 -6.46 21.34
C ALA A 319 -14.11 -6.71 20.98
N LYS A 320 -13.44 -7.55 21.77
CA LYS A 320 -11.99 -7.82 21.72
C LYS A 320 -11.71 -9.30 21.96
N ILE A 321 -10.82 -9.87 21.15
CA ILE A 321 -10.13 -11.12 21.48
C ILE A 321 -8.71 -10.74 21.90
N VAL A 322 -8.19 -11.29 22.99
CA VAL A 322 -6.80 -11.07 23.44
C VAL A 322 -6.13 -12.42 23.57
N ILE A 323 -5.02 -12.61 22.85
CA ILE A 323 -4.21 -13.82 22.91
C ILE A 323 -3.11 -13.60 23.94
N GLU A 324 -3.20 -14.29 25.08
CA GLU A 324 -2.27 -14.10 26.20
C GLU A 324 -0.83 -14.50 25.83
N SER A 325 0.14 -13.86 26.48
CA SER A 325 1.57 -14.15 26.29
C SER A 325 1.90 -15.65 26.33
N GLY A 326 2.51 -16.15 25.24
CA GLY A 326 2.89 -17.55 25.10
C GLY A 326 1.75 -18.49 24.67
N ARG A 327 0.62 -17.97 24.18
CA ARG A 327 -0.51 -18.74 23.64
C ARG A 327 -0.62 -18.68 22.12
N GLU A 328 -1.14 -19.75 21.52
CA GLU A 328 -1.39 -19.85 20.08
C GLU A 328 -2.90 -19.87 19.75
N PHE A 329 -3.37 -18.93 18.92
CA PHE A 329 -4.73 -18.93 18.39
C PHE A 329 -4.70 -19.11 16.87
N THR A 330 -5.46 -20.09 16.37
CA THR A 330 -5.59 -20.39 14.94
C THR A 330 -7.02 -20.14 14.47
N ILE A 331 -7.17 -19.25 13.50
CA ILE A 331 -8.39 -18.99 12.75
C ILE A 331 -8.21 -19.61 11.36
N GLU A 332 -9.08 -20.53 10.96
CA GLU A 332 -9.00 -21.20 9.66
C GLU A 332 -10.40 -21.42 9.06
N ARG A 333 -10.61 -21.08 7.79
CA ARG A 333 -11.92 -21.21 7.10
C ARG A 333 -13.08 -20.68 7.94
N THR A 334 -12.89 -19.49 8.50
CA THR A 334 -13.77 -18.87 9.49
C THR A 334 -14.13 -17.46 9.05
N ILE A 335 -15.34 -17.02 9.37
CA ILE A 335 -15.78 -15.63 9.18
C ILE A 335 -15.74 -14.91 10.53
N VAL A 336 -15.20 -13.69 10.58
CA VAL A 336 -15.26 -12.79 11.74
C VAL A 336 -15.94 -11.50 11.30
N LEU A 337 -17.06 -11.15 11.93
CA LEU A 337 -17.91 -10.00 11.55
C LEU A 337 -18.64 -9.41 12.75
N SER A 338 -19.29 -8.25 12.59
CA SER A 338 -20.24 -7.71 13.59
C SER A 338 -21.66 -7.62 13.04
N CYS A 339 -22.62 -7.29 13.91
CA CYS A 339 -23.95 -6.86 13.48
C CYS A 339 -23.92 -5.37 13.08
N ASP A 340 -24.03 -4.46 14.04
CA ASP A 340 -24.38 -3.05 13.79
C ASP A 340 -23.18 -2.08 13.71
N THR A 341 -22.21 -2.21 14.63
CA THR A 341 -21.09 -1.27 14.77
C THR A 341 -19.75 -1.95 14.49
N LEU A 342 -18.69 -1.17 14.34
CA LEU A 342 -17.34 -1.73 14.32
C LEU A 342 -16.98 -2.38 15.67
N TRP A 343 -16.29 -3.53 15.63
CA TRP A 343 -15.69 -4.19 16.80
C TRP A 343 -14.20 -3.83 16.91
N ASN A 344 -13.57 -4.02 18.06
CA ASN A 344 -12.31 -3.33 18.34
C ASN A 344 -11.06 -3.98 17.70
N SER A 345 -10.62 -5.14 18.21
CA SER A 345 -9.37 -5.79 17.77
C SER A 345 -9.19 -7.23 18.27
N ILE A 346 -8.50 -8.05 17.47
CA ILE A 346 -7.81 -9.28 17.91
C ILE A 346 -6.40 -8.85 18.31
N VAL A 347 -6.12 -8.86 19.61
CA VAL A 347 -4.84 -8.42 20.21
C VAL A 347 -3.90 -9.60 20.34
N VAL A 348 -2.67 -9.46 19.82
CA VAL A 348 -1.60 -10.46 19.93
C VAL A 348 -0.54 -9.91 20.90
N GLU A 349 -0.43 -10.48 22.10
CA GLU A 349 0.53 -10.04 23.13
C GLU A 349 1.98 -10.53 22.87
N ASP A 350 2.93 -10.09 23.70
CA ASP A 350 4.34 -10.51 23.65
C ASP A 350 4.48 -12.04 23.74
N GLY A 351 5.10 -12.65 22.73
CA GLY A 351 5.25 -14.10 22.63
C GLY A 351 3.96 -14.88 22.34
N ALA A 352 2.83 -14.22 22.11
CA ALA A 352 1.63 -14.86 21.58
C ALA A 352 1.75 -15.13 20.07
N ILE A 353 0.94 -16.06 19.55
CA ILE A 353 0.93 -16.47 18.14
C ILE A 353 -0.50 -16.40 17.60
N LEU A 354 -0.66 -15.73 16.45
CA LEU A 354 -1.90 -15.70 15.68
C LEU A 354 -1.68 -16.27 14.28
N ASN A 355 -2.35 -17.39 13.99
CA ASN A 355 -2.47 -17.96 12.66
C ASN A 355 -3.83 -17.60 12.06
N ILE A 356 -3.86 -17.07 10.83
CA ILE A 356 -5.08 -16.82 10.06
C ILE A 356 -4.91 -17.40 8.66
N ASN A 357 -5.79 -18.31 8.26
CA ASN A 357 -5.68 -18.98 6.95
C ASN A 357 -7.04 -19.16 6.28
N ASP A 358 -7.14 -18.90 4.98
CA ASP A 358 -8.35 -19.14 4.17
C ASP A 358 -9.63 -18.54 4.80
N SER A 359 -9.55 -17.36 5.43
CA SER A 359 -10.59 -16.80 6.32
C SER A 359 -11.05 -15.40 5.91
N TYR A 360 -12.22 -14.97 6.40
CA TYR A 360 -12.83 -13.67 6.09
C TYR A 360 -12.98 -12.82 7.37
N ILE A 361 -12.47 -11.59 7.39
CA ILE A 361 -12.43 -10.73 8.58
C ILE A 361 -12.93 -9.33 8.22
N ARG A 362 -14.08 -8.94 8.76
CA ARG A 362 -14.76 -7.68 8.44
C ARG A 362 -15.22 -6.88 9.66
N ASP A 363 -15.50 -5.61 9.44
CA ASP A 363 -16.09 -4.66 10.41
C ASP A 363 -15.21 -4.31 11.64
N GLY A 364 -13.88 -4.48 11.57
CA GLY A 364 -12.96 -4.17 12.68
C GLY A 364 -12.43 -2.72 12.69
N ILE A 365 -12.25 -2.12 13.87
CA ILE A 365 -11.58 -0.82 14.05
C ILE A 365 -10.07 -0.98 13.81
N ASN A 366 -9.44 -1.95 14.47
CA ASN A 366 -8.06 -2.37 14.28
C ASN A 366 -8.05 -3.90 14.25
N ALA A 367 -8.58 -4.51 13.19
CA ALA A 367 -9.04 -5.89 13.18
C ALA A 367 -8.00 -6.87 13.76
N ILE A 368 -6.74 -6.77 13.33
CA ILE A 368 -5.57 -7.36 13.99
C ILE A 368 -4.72 -6.26 14.63
N LYS A 369 -4.45 -6.39 15.93
CA LYS A 369 -3.55 -5.51 16.69
C LYS A 369 -2.39 -6.30 17.26
N VAL A 370 -1.20 -6.15 16.69
CA VAL A 370 0.02 -6.81 17.18
C VAL A 370 0.76 -5.92 18.19
N MET A 371 1.12 -6.50 19.33
CA MET A 371 1.96 -5.86 20.36
C MET A 371 3.44 -6.25 20.16
N PRO A 372 4.41 -5.53 20.76
CA PRO A 372 5.81 -5.93 20.72
C PRO A 372 6.02 -7.39 21.12
N GLY A 373 6.79 -8.14 20.33
CA GLY A 373 7.07 -9.56 20.53
C GLY A 373 5.98 -10.55 20.07
N GLY A 374 4.78 -10.09 19.72
CA GLY A 374 3.71 -10.94 19.16
C GLY A 374 4.05 -11.52 17.79
N THR A 375 3.42 -12.64 17.42
CA THR A 375 3.69 -13.39 16.18
C THR A 375 2.49 -13.40 15.23
N LEU A 376 2.69 -13.00 13.98
CA LEU A 376 1.66 -13.02 12.93
C LEU A 376 2.01 -14.00 11.80
N ASN A 377 1.06 -14.89 11.48
CA ASN A 377 1.09 -15.82 10.35
C ASN A 377 -0.26 -15.71 9.61
N ILE A 378 -0.32 -15.04 8.45
CA ILE A 378 -1.60 -14.67 7.80
C ILE A 378 -1.53 -15.01 6.31
N THR A 379 -2.31 -15.98 5.81
CA THR A 379 -2.33 -16.33 4.38
C THR A 379 -3.74 -16.50 3.79
N ARG A 380 -3.89 -16.15 2.50
CA ARG A 380 -5.11 -16.34 1.69
C ARG A 380 -6.40 -15.89 2.39
N SER A 381 -6.33 -14.79 3.15
CA SER A 381 -7.45 -14.30 3.95
C SER A 381 -7.90 -12.93 3.48
N ILE A 382 -9.22 -12.71 3.49
CA ILE A 382 -9.88 -11.49 3.04
C ILE A 382 -10.13 -10.58 4.25
N PHE A 383 -9.76 -9.32 4.14
CA PHE A 383 -10.00 -8.26 5.10
C PHE A 383 -10.88 -7.18 4.45
N ASP A 384 -12.16 -7.16 4.77
CA ASP A 384 -13.16 -6.28 4.13
C ASP A 384 -13.76 -5.27 5.11
N ALA A 385 -14.06 -4.05 4.68
CA ALA A 385 -14.76 -3.03 5.48
C ALA A 385 -14.21 -2.81 6.91
N ASN A 386 -12.90 -2.99 7.10
CA ASN A 386 -12.20 -2.67 8.35
C ASN A 386 -11.70 -1.22 8.30
N HIS A 387 -11.79 -0.47 9.39
CA HIS A 387 -11.19 0.87 9.44
C HIS A 387 -9.66 0.79 9.36
N VAL A 388 -9.04 -0.11 10.13
CA VAL A 388 -7.67 -0.59 9.94
C VAL A 388 -7.66 -2.12 10.02
N SER A 389 -7.05 -2.80 9.05
CA SER A 389 -7.00 -4.27 9.05
C SER A 389 -5.84 -4.82 9.87
N ILE A 390 -4.60 -4.38 9.63
CA ILE A 390 -3.42 -4.73 10.43
C ILE A 390 -2.85 -3.48 11.11
N TYR A 391 -2.75 -3.49 12.44
CA TYR A 391 -2.28 -2.37 13.25
C TYR A 391 -1.16 -2.77 14.23
N SER A 392 -0.17 -1.88 14.41
CA SER A 392 0.74 -1.92 15.56
C SER A 392 0.77 -0.54 16.25
N PRO A 393 0.72 -0.49 17.60
CA PRO A 393 0.68 0.77 18.33
C PRO A 393 2.04 1.48 18.33
N PRO A 394 2.07 2.83 18.38
CA PRO A 394 3.28 3.57 18.68
C PRO A 394 3.88 3.15 20.03
N SER A 395 5.20 3.13 20.08
CA SER A 395 6.01 2.88 21.28
C SER A 395 5.88 4.03 22.29
N GLY A 396 6.00 3.71 23.59
CA GLY A 396 5.86 4.71 24.66
C GLY A 396 7.04 5.67 24.82
N ASP A 397 8.15 5.39 24.12
CA ASP A 397 9.41 6.14 24.19
C ASP A 397 10.01 6.51 22.82
N GLY A 398 9.34 6.16 21.71
CA GLY A 398 9.84 6.37 20.34
C GLY A 398 10.85 5.32 19.87
N SER A 399 11.11 4.27 20.64
CA SER A 399 12.03 3.19 20.26
C SER A 399 11.37 2.17 19.32
N ARG A 400 12.14 1.69 18.33
CA ARG A 400 11.67 0.66 17.39
C ARG A 400 11.73 -0.74 18.02
N TYR A 401 10.64 -1.48 17.94
CA TYR A 401 10.49 -2.83 18.47
C TYR A 401 10.37 -3.89 17.35
N ASN A 402 10.35 -5.15 17.75
CA ASN A 402 10.20 -6.30 16.85
C ASN A 402 8.81 -6.93 17.03
N ILE A 403 8.28 -7.47 15.95
CA ILE A 403 7.25 -8.51 15.95
C ILE A 403 7.84 -9.75 15.28
N ASN A 404 7.31 -10.93 15.57
CA ASN A 404 7.68 -12.16 14.88
C ASN A 404 6.74 -12.36 13.67
N GLN A 405 7.27 -12.85 12.55
CA GLN A 405 6.48 -13.04 11.33
C GLN A 405 6.80 -14.37 10.65
N GLY A 406 5.78 -15.21 10.53
CA GLY A 406 5.73 -16.30 9.56
C GLY A 406 5.19 -15.82 8.21
N PRO A 407 4.55 -16.70 7.44
CA PRO A 407 4.06 -16.37 6.10
C PRO A 407 3.05 -15.22 6.07
N PHE A 408 3.19 -14.33 5.07
CA PHE A 408 2.27 -13.23 4.78
C PHE A 408 2.05 -13.10 3.27
N PHE A 409 1.14 -13.91 2.70
CA PHE A 409 0.91 -13.95 1.25
C PHE A 409 -0.54 -14.29 0.87
N GLY A 410 -0.94 -13.91 -0.35
CA GLY A 410 -2.25 -14.19 -0.92
C GLY A 410 -3.43 -13.49 -0.24
N ASN A 411 -3.18 -12.54 0.66
CA ASN A 411 -4.23 -11.85 1.41
C ASN A 411 -4.84 -10.72 0.58
N GLU A 412 -6.13 -10.46 0.78
CA GLU A 412 -6.90 -9.48 0.01
C GLU A 412 -7.49 -8.44 0.96
N PHE A 413 -7.16 -7.16 0.78
CA PHE A 413 -7.64 -6.06 1.63
C PHE A 413 -8.57 -5.16 0.80
N ILE A 414 -9.87 -5.20 1.10
CA ILE A 414 -10.92 -4.68 0.20
C ILE A 414 -11.94 -3.80 0.95
N ASN A 415 -12.79 -3.14 0.17
CA ASN A 415 -13.89 -2.28 0.63
C ASN A 415 -15.18 -2.63 -0.13
N ALA A 416 -15.52 -3.92 -0.15
CA ALA A 416 -16.68 -4.45 -0.86
C ALA A 416 -17.97 -4.22 -0.06
N ASN A 417 -17.90 -4.27 1.27
CA ASN A 417 -18.98 -3.83 2.15
C ASN A 417 -18.81 -2.37 2.61
N PRO A 418 -19.91 -1.63 2.89
CA PRO A 418 -19.82 -0.32 3.54
C PRO A 418 -19.20 -0.42 4.94
N LEU A 419 -18.30 0.50 5.28
CA LEU A 419 -17.76 0.63 6.63
C LEU A 419 -18.90 0.91 7.63
N LYS A 420 -19.01 0.09 8.68
CA LYS A 420 -20.03 0.26 9.72
C LYS A 420 -19.74 1.45 10.64
N ILE A 421 -20.77 1.90 11.36
CA ILE A 421 -20.65 3.01 12.30
C ILE A 421 -19.74 2.66 13.49
N TYR A 422 -19.08 3.66 14.06
CA TYR A 422 -18.22 3.49 15.23
C TYR A 422 -19.05 3.24 16.49
N PRO A 423 -18.58 2.41 17.44
CA PRO A 423 -19.24 2.22 18.72
C PRO A 423 -19.20 3.50 19.57
N GLU A 424 -20.21 3.68 20.44
CA GLU A 424 -20.31 4.88 21.29
C GLU A 424 -19.04 5.12 22.12
N GLY A 425 -18.56 6.36 22.12
CA GLY A 425 -17.37 6.74 22.89
C GLY A 425 -16.04 6.34 22.23
N TYR A 426 -16.02 6.02 20.94
CA TYR A 426 -14.80 6.06 20.13
C TYR A 426 -14.15 7.46 20.19
N ASN A 427 -12.82 7.53 20.13
CA ASN A 427 -12.03 8.76 20.29
C ASN A 427 -10.93 8.91 19.20
N GLY A 428 -11.06 8.21 18.07
CA GLY A 428 -10.10 8.26 16.96
C GLY A 428 -10.57 9.15 15.81
N ILE A 429 -10.16 8.81 14.59
CA ILE A 429 -10.61 9.49 13.36
C ILE A 429 -11.76 8.67 12.77
N GLU A 430 -12.96 9.25 12.74
CA GLU A 430 -14.12 8.63 12.11
C GLU A 430 -14.09 8.89 10.59
N THR A 431 -14.27 7.82 9.80
CA THR A 431 -14.27 7.87 8.32
C THR A 431 -15.48 7.14 7.74
N GLU A 432 -15.92 7.54 6.54
CA GLU A 432 -17.05 6.90 5.82
C GLU A 432 -16.63 5.65 5.02
N VAL A 433 -15.32 5.40 4.95
CA VAL A 433 -14.63 4.31 4.24
C VAL A 433 -13.46 3.83 5.10
N PRO A 434 -12.88 2.64 4.86
CA PRO A 434 -11.61 2.21 5.45
C PRO A 434 -10.55 3.31 5.46
N TYR A 435 -9.76 3.39 6.54
CA TYR A 435 -8.68 4.37 6.64
C TYR A 435 -7.40 3.80 6.03
N ALA A 436 -6.95 2.62 6.47
CA ALA A 436 -5.78 1.96 5.91
C ALA A 436 -5.89 0.43 5.94
N ALA A 437 -5.31 -0.27 4.97
CA ALA A 437 -5.22 -1.73 5.07
C ALA A 437 -4.18 -2.12 6.14
N ILE A 438 -2.99 -1.53 6.08
CA ILE A 438 -1.89 -1.77 7.00
C ILE A 438 -1.42 -0.43 7.58
N LEU A 439 -1.49 -0.26 8.91
CA LEU A 439 -1.01 0.92 9.64
C LEU A 439 -0.07 0.50 10.78
N LEU A 440 1.25 0.65 10.57
CA LEU A 440 2.26 0.11 11.48
C LEU A 440 3.17 1.22 12.02
N ASN A 441 3.45 1.17 13.32
CA ASN A 441 4.23 2.14 14.05
C ASN A 441 5.40 1.48 14.79
N ASP A 442 6.56 2.15 14.77
CA ASP A 442 7.80 1.79 15.46
C ASP A 442 8.29 0.34 15.30
N LEU A 443 8.20 -0.25 14.10
CA LEU A 443 8.73 -1.60 13.81
C LEU A 443 10.12 -1.56 13.15
N ASN A 444 11.06 -2.40 13.61
CA ASN A 444 12.35 -2.53 12.93
C ASN A 444 12.23 -3.05 11.48
N LEU A 445 11.30 -3.98 11.24
CA LEU A 445 10.89 -4.44 9.91
C LEU A 445 9.51 -5.13 9.95
N PHE A 446 8.73 -4.98 8.89
CA PHE A 446 7.55 -5.78 8.55
C PHE A 446 7.74 -6.40 7.16
N MET A 447 7.77 -7.73 7.10
CA MET A 447 7.91 -8.50 5.86
C MET A 447 6.51 -8.90 5.34
N ALA A 448 6.05 -8.23 4.29
CA ALA A 448 4.78 -8.47 3.59
C ALA A 448 4.96 -9.38 2.36
N SER A 449 5.93 -10.28 2.43
CA SER A 449 6.59 -10.92 1.30
C SER A 449 6.50 -12.45 1.37
N GLY A 450 6.01 -13.09 0.30
CA GLY A 450 5.97 -14.55 0.22
C GLY A 450 5.68 -15.06 -1.18
N ILE A 451 5.78 -16.39 -1.34
CA ILE A 451 5.40 -17.15 -2.54
C ILE A 451 4.40 -18.22 -2.10
N GLY A 452 3.37 -18.45 -2.92
CA GLY A 452 2.18 -19.18 -2.53
C GLY A 452 2.06 -20.58 -3.10
N HIS A 453 0.81 -21.06 -3.13
CA HIS A 453 0.50 -22.44 -3.45
C HIS A 453 1.00 -22.87 -4.85
N SER A 454 1.46 -24.12 -4.95
CA SER A 454 2.11 -24.73 -6.13
C SER A 454 3.36 -24.00 -6.66
N GLY A 455 3.98 -23.13 -5.85
CA GLY A 455 5.09 -22.28 -6.27
C GLY A 455 4.68 -21.13 -7.20
N TYR A 456 3.38 -20.83 -7.28
CA TYR A 456 2.88 -19.63 -7.94
C TYR A 456 2.97 -18.43 -7.00
N ILE A 457 3.05 -17.23 -7.58
CA ILE A 457 3.03 -15.98 -6.85
C ILE A 457 1.60 -15.67 -6.42
N GLU A 458 1.23 -16.02 -5.17
CA GLU A 458 -0.01 -15.54 -4.53
C GLU A 458 0.25 -14.16 -3.92
N LYS A 459 0.08 -13.12 -4.73
CA LYS A 459 0.26 -11.72 -4.35
C LYS A 459 -0.67 -11.30 -3.20
N ASN A 460 -0.20 -10.40 -2.33
CA ASN A 460 -1.09 -9.65 -1.46
C ASN A 460 -1.77 -8.52 -2.28
N THR A 461 -3.08 -8.38 -2.20
CA THR A 461 -3.86 -7.35 -2.92
C THR A 461 -4.48 -6.33 -1.97
N ILE A 462 -4.58 -5.08 -2.42
CA ILE A 462 -5.31 -4.01 -1.74
C ILE A 462 -6.15 -3.27 -2.78
N GLU A 463 -7.45 -3.13 -2.56
CA GLU A 463 -8.39 -2.51 -3.51
C GLU A 463 -9.40 -1.58 -2.80
N ASP A 464 -9.66 -0.41 -3.39
CA ASP A 464 -10.63 0.60 -2.92
C ASP A 464 -10.41 1.14 -1.48
N ILE A 465 -9.17 1.10 -0.98
CA ILE A 465 -8.75 1.63 0.34
C ILE A 465 -7.85 2.88 0.17
N PRO A 466 -8.19 4.06 0.74
CA PRO A 466 -7.47 5.33 0.53
C PRO A 466 -5.99 5.35 0.93
N PHE A 467 -5.57 4.64 1.97
CA PHE A 467 -4.15 4.39 2.27
C PHE A 467 -3.88 2.89 2.21
N GLY A 468 -3.08 2.43 1.24
CA GLY A 468 -2.78 1.00 1.13
C GLY A 468 -1.94 0.52 2.32
N ILE A 469 -0.67 0.94 2.34
CA ILE A 469 0.26 0.66 3.42
C ILE A 469 0.79 1.98 3.98
N TRP A 470 0.61 2.22 5.29
CA TRP A 470 1.18 3.36 6.00
C TRP A 470 2.08 2.84 7.13
N MET A 471 3.37 3.15 7.04
CA MET A 471 4.36 2.78 8.03
C MET A 471 5.02 4.02 8.61
N ARG A 472 5.08 4.11 9.94
CA ARG A 472 5.65 5.24 10.67
C ARG A 472 6.83 4.79 11.53
N ASN A 473 8.00 5.39 11.36
CA ASN A 473 9.25 4.99 11.99
C ASN A 473 9.47 3.47 11.88
N SER A 474 9.09 2.90 10.73
CA SER A 474 8.87 1.47 10.56
C SER A 474 9.38 0.97 9.21
N GLY A 475 10.14 -0.12 9.22
CA GLY A 475 10.68 -0.71 8.00
C GLY A 475 9.65 -1.58 7.29
N LEU A 476 9.52 -1.45 5.96
CA LEU A 476 8.72 -2.32 5.11
C LEU A 476 9.64 -3.14 4.21
N ASP A 477 9.47 -4.46 4.19
CA ASP A 477 9.91 -5.30 3.08
C ASP A 477 8.66 -5.87 2.41
N ILE A 478 8.46 -5.58 1.12
CA ILE A 478 7.34 -6.08 0.33
C ILE A 478 7.81 -6.47 -1.08
N GLN A 479 7.30 -7.58 -1.59
CA GLN A 479 7.45 -7.99 -2.98
C GLN A 479 6.14 -8.54 -3.54
N ASN A 480 6.02 -8.61 -4.87
CA ASN A 480 4.94 -9.34 -5.55
C ASN A 480 3.53 -8.97 -5.03
N TYR A 481 3.24 -7.68 -4.97
CA TYR A 481 1.99 -7.14 -4.42
C TYR A 481 1.11 -6.53 -5.52
N GLN A 482 -0.11 -6.13 -5.19
CA GLN A 482 -0.89 -5.22 -6.03
C GLN A 482 -1.74 -4.27 -5.17
N ILE A 483 -1.72 -2.98 -5.49
CA ILE A 483 -2.57 -1.95 -4.86
C ILE A 483 -3.32 -1.20 -5.97
N VAL A 484 -4.64 -1.19 -5.91
CA VAL A 484 -5.52 -0.63 -6.95
C VAL A 484 -6.51 0.32 -6.30
N ASN A 485 -6.82 1.43 -6.98
CA ASN A 485 -7.82 2.41 -6.54
C ASN A 485 -7.57 3.00 -5.14
N ALA A 486 -6.31 3.26 -4.75
CA ALA A 486 -6.03 4.06 -3.55
C ALA A 486 -6.37 5.54 -3.83
N ASN A 487 -7.66 5.84 -3.81
CA ASN A 487 -8.30 7.03 -4.39
C ASN A 487 -9.07 7.80 -3.30
N PRO A 488 -8.81 9.11 -3.08
CA PRO A 488 -9.40 9.86 -1.98
C PRO A 488 -10.85 10.27 -2.29
N ILE A 489 -11.81 9.40 -1.95
CA ILE A 489 -13.25 9.67 -2.13
C ILE A 489 -13.68 10.96 -1.41
N ASN A 490 -13.13 11.25 -0.21
CA ASN A 490 -13.47 12.43 0.60
C ASN A 490 -12.23 13.06 1.30
N HIS A 491 -11.35 13.70 0.52
CA HIS A 491 -10.22 14.56 0.99
C HIS A 491 -9.12 13.90 1.88
N TYR A 492 -9.30 12.67 2.35
CA TYR A 492 -8.29 11.90 3.08
C TYR A 492 -7.72 10.78 2.20
N GLY A 493 -6.42 10.52 2.32
CA GLY A 493 -5.74 9.44 1.59
C GLY A 493 -5.41 9.75 0.14
N GLY A 494 -5.33 8.68 -0.65
CA GLY A 494 -4.91 8.71 -2.04
C GLY A 494 -3.53 8.10 -2.30
N THR A 495 -2.94 7.32 -1.38
CA THR A 495 -1.55 6.85 -1.48
C THR A 495 -1.45 5.35 -1.30
N ALA A 496 -0.83 4.65 -2.27
CA ALA A 496 -0.66 3.21 -2.20
C ALA A 496 0.34 2.78 -1.10
N ILE A 497 1.54 3.39 -1.04
CA ILE A 497 2.52 3.12 0.03
C ILE A 497 3.07 4.43 0.60
N THR A 498 3.01 4.60 1.92
CA THR A 498 3.59 5.72 2.68
C THR A 498 4.56 5.20 3.73
N LEU A 499 5.85 5.55 3.62
CA LEU A 499 6.86 5.30 4.66
C LEU A 499 7.30 6.64 5.27
N TRP A 500 6.87 6.92 6.50
CA TRP A 500 7.19 8.14 7.24
C TRP A 500 8.21 7.84 8.35
N ASN A 501 9.50 8.04 8.08
CA ASN A 501 10.56 7.68 9.01
C ASN A 501 11.23 8.92 9.62
N ASP A 502 11.45 8.89 10.94
CA ASP A 502 12.13 9.97 11.66
C ASP A 502 13.67 9.76 11.70
N ASP A 503 14.16 8.59 11.32
CA ASP A 503 15.60 8.20 11.32
C ASP A 503 15.93 7.24 10.16
N LEU A 504 17.15 6.68 10.12
CA LEU A 504 17.58 5.71 9.11
C LEU A 504 16.93 4.32 9.33
N VAL A 505 15.71 4.17 8.82
CA VAL A 505 14.94 2.92 8.81
C VAL A 505 15.06 2.23 7.44
N TYR A 506 15.42 0.95 7.40
CA TYR A 506 15.54 0.19 6.15
C TYR A 506 14.17 -0.16 5.55
N SER A 507 14.04 -0.10 4.23
CA SER A 507 12.86 -0.62 3.52
C SER A 507 13.17 -1.08 2.09
N SER A 508 12.42 -2.07 1.61
CA SER A 508 12.51 -2.63 0.26
C SER A 508 11.11 -2.80 -0.33
N ILE A 509 10.82 -2.10 -1.43
CA ILE A 509 9.54 -2.17 -2.15
C ILE A 509 9.81 -2.72 -3.55
N ARG A 510 9.51 -4.00 -3.74
CA ARG A 510 9.79 -4.74 -4.97
C ARG A 510 8.51 -5.06 -5.73
N GLY A 511 8.51 -4.82 -7.04
CA GLY A 511 7.41 -5.24 -7.90
C GLY A 511 7.47 -6.71 -8.31
N ASN A 512 6.80 -7.04 -9.41
CA ASN A 512 6.74 -8.40 -9.93
C ASN A 512 8.02 -8.71 -10.73
N SER A 513 8.80 -9.71 -10.30
CA SER A 513 10.14 -10.01 -10.83
C SER A 513 10.21 -10.41 -12.32
N ASP A 514 9.07 -10.76 -12.92
CA ASP A 514 9.01 -11.57 -14.15
C ASP A 514 8.56 -10.77 -15.39
N GLY A 515 8.78 -9.44 -15.40
CA GLY A 515 8.43 -8.57 -16.53
C GLY A 515 6.93 -8.51 -16.82
N SER A 516 6.09 -8.63 -15.78
CA SER A 516 4.64 -8.59 -15.95
C SER A 516 4.20 -7.19 -16.36
N SER A 517 3.43 -7.06 -17.45
CA SER A 517 2.66 -5.83 -17.74
C SER A 517 1.45 -5.62 -16.80
N THR A 518 1.40 -6.42 -15.72
CA THR A 518 0.66 -6.24 -14.47
C THR A 518 1.02 -4.98 -13.67
N PRO A 519 0.28 -3.84 -13.68
CA PRO A 519 0.56 -2.79 -12.70
C PRO A 519 0.43 -3.31 -11.26
N ASN A 520 1.46 -3.10 -10.44
CA ASN A 520 1.45 -3.41 -9.01
C ASN A 520 0.97 -2.21 -8.17
N ILE A 521 0.93 -1.02 -8.76
CA ILE A 521 0.18 0.13 -8.24
C ILE A 521 -0.65 0.70 -9.39
N GLN A 522 -1.97 0.88 -9.22
CA GLN A 522 -2.82 1.51 -10.23
C GLN A 522 -3.82 2.51 -9.62
N ASN A 523 -4.18 3.56 -10.40
CA ASN A 523 -5.31 4.46 -10.13
C ASN A 523 -5.27 5.08 -8.72
N SER A 524 -4.13 5.66 -8.36
CA SER A 524 -3.84 6.21 -7.03
C SER A 524 -3.37 7.66 -7.14
N SER A 525 -3.63 8.53 -6.16
CA SER A 525 -3.13 9.92 -6.26
C SER A 525 -1.60 9.96 -6.14
N ASN A 526 -1.02 9.17 -5.24
CA ASN A 526 0.41 8.93 -5.12
C ASN A 526 0.68 7.43 -5.15
N GLY A 527 1.73 6.99 -5.85
CA GLY A 527 2.21 5.62 -5.79
C GLY A 527 2.94 5.35 -4.48
N ILE A 528 4.22 5.76 -4.42
CA ILE A 528 5.09 5.54 -3.27
C ILE A 528 5.53 6.90 -2.71
N VAL A 529 5.28 7.14 -1.43
CA VAL A 529 5.71 8.33 -0.68
C VAL A 529 6.69 7.90 0.42
N LEU A 530 7.91 8.44 0.37
CA LEU A 530 8.98 8.20 1.32
C LEU A 530 9.37 9.51 2.02
N ILE A 531 9.50 9.46 3.34
CA ILE A 531 10.11 10.52 4.14
C ILE A 531 11.24 9.87 4.94
N ASN A 532 12.49 10.23 4.59
CA ASN A 532 13.74 9.64 5.10
C ASN A 532 13.85 8.11 4.94
N GLY A 533 14.88 7.51 5.57
CA GLY A 533 15.11 6.05 5.57
C GLY A 533 16.18 5.56 4.58
N ASN A 534 16.40 4.24 4.57
CA ASN A 534 17.29 3.52 3.66
C ASN A 534 16.42 2.66 2.74
N ASN A 535 15.97 3.25 1.63
CA ASN A 535 14.87 2.76 0.81
C ASN A 535 15.37 2.22 -0.52
N HIS A 536 14.97 0.99 -0.86
CA HIS A 536 15.22 0.36 -2.14
C HIS A 536 13.88 0.10 -2.86
N ILE A 537 13.61 0.83 -3.94
CA ILE A 537 12.39 0.70 -4.73
C ILE A 537 12.76 0.13 -6.11
N SER A 538 12.32 -1.09 -6.43
CA SER A 538 12.66 -1.67 -7.74
C SER A 538 11.65 -2.63 -8.37
N GLY A 539 11.64 -2.68 -9.71
CA GLY A 539 10.78 -3.58 -10.49
C GLY A 539 9.29 -3.24 -10.43
N ASN A 540 8.90 -2.08 -9.89
CA ASN A 540 7.50 -1.68 -9.75
C ASN A 540 6.91 -1.21 -11.09
N VAL A 541 5.62 -1.45 -11.29
CA VAL A 541 4.84 -1.01 -12.45
C VAL A 541 3.68 -0.17 -11.91
N ILE A 542 3.87 1.15 -11.95
CA ILE A 542 3.00 2.15 -11.34
C ILE A 542 2.24 2.86 -12.45
N GLU A 543 0.92 2.70 -12.54
CA GLU A 543 0.10 3.23 -13.64
C GLU A 543 -1.09 4.09 -13.17
N ASP A 544 -1.53 5.01 -14.03
CA ASP A 544 -2.69 5.89 -13.80
C ASP A 544 -2.61 6.70 -12.49
N VAL A 545 -1.42 7.17 -12.12
CA VAL A 545 -1.19 7.97 -10.89
C VAL A 545 -0.98 9.46 -11.16
N VAL A 546 -1.19 10.31 -10.16
CA VAL A 546 -0.82 11.75 -10.26
C VAL A 546 0.67 11.94 -9.96
N PHE A 547 1.16 11.29 -8.90
CA PHE A 547 2.58 11.23 -8.52
C PHE A 547 3.05 9.77 -8.46
N GLY A 548 4.16 9.43 -9.12
CA GLY A 548 4.73 8.08 -9.13
C GLY A 548 5.46 7.74 -7.83
N ILE A 549 6.69 8.22 -7.70
CA ILE A 549 7.54 8.05 -6.52
C ILE A 549 7.93 9.43 -5.98
N ARG A 550 7.68 9.67 -4.69
CA ARG A 550 8.04 10.90 -3.96
C ARG A 550 8.98 10.58 -2.81
N VAL A 551 10.09 11.33 -2.69
CA VAL A 551 11.12 11.14 -1.67
C VAL A 551 11.54 12.47 -1.02
N ASP A 552 11.07 12.72 0.19
CA ASP A 552 11.52 13.85 1.01
C ASP A 552 12.70 13.45 1.91
N GLN A 553 13.86 14.09 1.72
CA GLN A 553 15.08 13.85 2.50
C GLN A 553 15.29 14.99 3.51
N GLU A 554 14.48 14.98 4.57
CA GLU A 554 14.55 15.94 5.69
C GLU A 554 15.74 15.66 6.61
N ARG A 555 16.15 14.39 6.69
CA ARG A 555 17.19 13.81 7.55
C ARG A 555 18.13 12.93 6.73
N ILE A 556 18.90 12.03 7.38
CA ILE A 556 19.75 11.10 6.64
C ILE A 556 18.89 10.10 5.89
N ALA A 557 19.12 9.99 4.59
CA ALA A 557 18.35 9.09 3.75
C ALA A 557 19.19 8.54 2.59
N PHE A 558 19.06 7.25 2.34
CA PHE A 558 19.72 6.52 1.26
C PHE A 558 18.62 5.97 0.36
N ASN A 559 18.51 6.45 -0.87
CA ASN A 559 17.38 6.13 -1.75
C ASN A 559 17.88 5.57 -3.07
N PHE A 560 17.44 4.36 -3.39
CA PHE A 560 17.79 3.64 -4.61
C PHE A 560 16.51 3.28 -5.36
N ILE A 561 16.25 3.99 -6.45
CA ILE A 561 15.06 3.86 -7.29
C ILE A 561 15.52 3.26 -8.62
N LYS A 562 15.26 1.97 -8.85
CA LYS A 562 15.85 1.22 -9.96
C LYS A 562 14.85 0.33 -10.71
N ASP A 563 14.95 0.20 -12.04
CA ASP A 563 14.17 -0.76 -12.84
C ASP A 563 12.64 -0.60 -12.70
N ASN A 564 12.12 0.59 -12.38
CA ASN A 564 10.68 0.83 -12.24
C ASN A 564 10.07 1.37 -13.54
N SER A 565 8.85 0.94 -13.86
CA SER A 565 8.00 1.51 -14.91
C SER A 565 6.93 2.39 -14.28
N ILE A 566 6.87 3.66 -14.66
CA ILE A 566 5.99 4.67 -14.06
C ILE A 566 5.22 5.38 -15.17
N ASN A 567 3.89 5.41 -15.07
CA ASN A 567 3.00 6.21 -15.91
C ASN A 567 2.23 7.20 -15.02
N ALA A 568 2.63 8.48 -15.06
CA ALA A 568 2.12 9.52 -14.14
C ALA A 568 1.61 10.78 -14.87
N ALA A 569 0.64 11.46 -14.24
CA ALA A 569 0.00 12.65 -14.79
C ALA A 569 0.70 13.97 -14.41
N GLU A 570 1.35 14.07 -13.25
CA GLU A 570 2.08 15.29 -12.86
C GLU A 570 3.57 15.06 -12.62
N ILE A 571 3.98 14.18 -11.70
CA ILE A 571 5.41 13.88 -11.50
C ILE A 571 5.69 12.38 -11.44
N GLY A 572 6.63 11.92 -12.27
CA GLY A 572 7.06 10.51 -12.29
C GLY A 572 7.89 10.17 -11.06
N ILE A 573 9.02 10.86 -10.89
CA ILE A 573 9.88 10.76 -9.71
C ILE A 573 10.16 12.16 -9.15
N TYR A 574 9.82 12.40 -7.89
CA TYR A 574 10.12 13.62 -7.14
C TYR A 574 11.10 13.32 -6.00
N ASN A 575 12.10 14.17 -5.84
CA ASN A 575 12.93 14.19 -4.65
C ASN A 575 13.27 15.61 -4.19
N TRP A 576 13.32 15.82 -2.87
CA TRP A 576 13.76 17.07 -2.27
C TRP A 576 14.87 16.84 -1.23
N ILE A 577 16.06 17.35 -1.53
CA ILE A 577 17.29 17.18 -0.75
C ILE A 577 17.45 18.35 0.24
N ARG A 578 17.13 18.10 1.51
CA ARG A 578 17.31 19.08 2.60
C ARG A 578 18.50 18.76 3.51
N ARG A 579 18.83 17.47 3.69
CA ARG A 579 19.97 16.98 4.49
C ARG A 579 20.82 15.95 3.72
N ARG A 580 21.85 15.44 4.41
CA ARG A 580 22.87 14.51 3.89
C ARG A 580 22.28 13.15 3.50
N GLY A 581 22.75 12.55 2.41
CA GLY A 581 22.18 11.29 1.92
C GLY A 581 22.75 10.81 0.59
N ILE A 582 22.16 9.74 0.08
CA ILE A 582 22.42 9.16 -1.25
C ILE A 582 21.12 9.13 -2.04
N LEU A 583 21.21 9.42 -3.34
CA LEU A 583 20.11 9.28 -4.29
C LEU A 583 20.62 8.69 -5.60
N ASN A 584 20.14 7.49 -5.91
CA ASN A 584 20.34 6.79 -7.17
C ASN A 584 18.98 6.60 -7.85
N ILE A 585 18.83 7.11 -9.06
CA ILE A 585 17.68 6.92 -9.94
C ILE A 585 18.24 6.30 -11.23
N GLU A 586 18.15 4.98 -11.35
CA GLU A 586 18.92 4.19 -12.34
C GLU A 586 18.00 3.25 -13.15
N ASP A 587 18.11 3.23 -14.48
CA ASP A 587 17.42 2.28 -15.36
C ASP A 587 15.87 2.26 -15.26
N ASN A 588 15.22 3.39 -14.91
CA ASN A 588 13.75 3.49 -14.82
C ASN A 588 13.10 3.95 -16.15
N LEU A 589 11.88 3.49 -16.42
CA LEU A 589 11.00 3.95 -17.49
C LEU A 589 9.94 4.89 -16.92
N VAL A 590 9.86 6.13 -17.40
CA VAL A 590 8.94 7.17 -16.90
C VAL A 590 8.13 7.75 -18.06
N ALA A 591 6.92 7.22 -18.26
CA ALA A 591 5.91 7.81 -19.14
C ALA A 591 5.15 8.92 -18.41
N MET A 592 4.99 10.06 -19.07
CA MET A 592 4.29 11.23 -18.51
C MET A 592 3.18 11.71 -19.43
N GLY A 593 1.93 11.76 -18.95
CA GLY A 593 0.79 12.16 -19.78
C GLY A 593 -0.39 12.73 -19.00
N LYS A 594 -0.80 13.95 -19.35
CA LYS A 594 -1.92 14.66 -18.69
C LYS A 594 -3.04 15.05 -19.64
N ASP A 595 -4.27 14.77 -19.22
CA ASP A 595 -5.48 15.36 -19.81
C ASP A 595 -5.78 16.74 -19.22
N GLY A 596 -6.11 17.71 -20.07
CA GLY A 596 -6.16 19.13 -19.72
C GLY A 596 -4.82 19.84 -19.89
N SER A 597 -4.72 21.09 -19.43
CA SER A 597 -3.47 21.86 -19.52
C SER A 597 -2.38 21.31 -18.57
N PRO A 598 -1.08 21.49 -18.89
CA PRO A 598 -0.01 21.27 -17.93
C PRO A 598 -0.24 22.07 -16.63
N THR A 599 0.08 21.46 -15.50
CA THR A 599 0.34 22.20 -14.25
C THR A 599 1.79 22.68 -14.26
N ASN A 600 2.07 23.79 -13.57
CA ASN A 600 3.42 24.41 -13.50
C ASN A 600 4.52 23.47 -12.95
N SER A 601 4.13 22.34 -12.36
CA SER A 601 4.95 21.27 -11.79
C SER A 601 5.29 20.14 -12.76
N SER A 602 4.58 19.98 -13.89
CA SER A 602 4.55 18.68 -14.59
C SER A 602 5.90 18.27 -15.18
N THR A 603 6.48 17.18 -14.64
CA THR A 603 7.90 16.82 -14.80
C THR A 603 8.12 15.30 -14.73
N GLY A 604 8.95 14.71 -15.59
CA GLY A 604 9.32 13.29 -15.48
C GLY A 604 10.12 12.97 -14.21
N ILE A 605 11.31 13.56 -14.06
CA ILE A 605 12.14 13.49 -12.84
C ILE A 605 12.44 14.89 -12.32
N LEU A 606 11.91 15.25 -11.15
CA LEU A 606 12.16 16.53 -10.47
C LEU A 606 13.03 16.29 -9.23
N ILE A 607 14.19 16.94 -9.17
CA ILE A 607 15.06 16.96 -7.99
C ILE A 607 15.34 18.40 -7.58
N GLU A 608 14.85 18.78 -6.40
CA GLU A 608 15.11 20.09 -5.80
C GLU A 608 16.07 19.96 -4.62
N GLY A 609 16.93 20.96 -4.40
CA GLY A 609 17.86 21.00 -3.28
C GLY A 609 18.07 22.40 -2.73
N ILE A 610 18.95 22.53 -1.74
CA ILE A 610 19.33 23.83 -1.13
C ILE A 610 20.75 24.28 -1.48
N GLY A 611 21.46 23.58 -2.39
CA GLY A 611 22.81 23.95 -2.84
C GLY A 611 23.96 23.71 -1.85
N LEU A 612 23.72 23.03 -0.71
CA LEU A 612 24.67 22.88 0.42
C LEU A 612 25.09 21.42 0.70
N SER A 613 25.35 20.61 -0.34
CA SER A 613 25.88 19.26 -0.19
C SER A 613 27.13 19.04 -1.04
N ASN A 614 28.17 18.43 -0.47
CA ASN A 614 29.37 17.99 -1.19
C ASN A 614 29.58 16.47 -1.15
N LEU A 615 28.58 15.71 -0.69
CA LEU A 615 28.65 14.24 -0.64
C LEU A 615 28.28 13.59 -1.98
N THR A 616 28.60 12.29 -2.06
CA THR A 616 28.12 11.29 -3.04
C THR A 616 27.18 11.85 -4.11
N PRO A 617 27.66 12.02 -5.36
CA PRO A 617 26.87 12.55 -6.47
C PRO A 617 25.45 11.98 -6.53
N THR A 618 24.46 12.86 -6.71
CA THR A 618 23.10 12.43 -7.08
C THR A 618 23.16 11.81 -8.47
N ARG A 619 22.78 10.54 -8.59
CA ARG A 619 22.90 9.74 -9.82
C ARG A 619 21.54 9.63 -10.50
N ILE A 620 21.47 10.05 -11.76
CA ILE A 620 20.34 9.89 -12.66
C ILE A 620 20.87 9.21 -13.92
N LEU A 621 20.80 7.88 -13.97
CA LEU A 621 21.50 7.07 -14.96
C LEU A 621 20.53 6.22 -15.80
N ASN A 622 20.72 6.19 -17.12
CA ASN A 622 20.05 5.26 -18.04
C ASN A 622 18.51 5.27 -18.01
N ASN A 623 17.85 6.32 -17.51
CA ASN A 623 16.39 6.36 -17.44
C ASN A 623 15.79 6.73 -18.82
N GLU A 624 14.70 6.08 -19.20
CA GLU A 624 13.92 6.39 -20.41
C GLU A 624 12.69 7.23 -20.01
N ILE A 625 12.58 8.46 -20.53
CA ILE A 625 11.55 9.42 -20.13
C ILE A 625 10.74 9.83 -21.35
N ASN A 626 9.46 9.43 -21.37
CA ASN A 626 8.57 9.56 -22.51
C ASN A 626 7.47 10.58 -22.22
N LEU A 627 7.63 11.81 -22.73
CA LEU A 627 6.66 12.89 -22.56
C LEU A 627 5.54 12.76 -23.59
N VAL A 628 4.48 12.06 -23.21
CA VAL A 628 3.36 11.71 -24.11
C VAL A 628 2.52 12.95 -24.44
N LYS A 629 2.16 13.76 -23.43
CA LYS A 629 1.15 14.82 -23.57
C LYS A 629 1.09 15.81 -22.39
N ASN A 630 1.13 17.12 -22.68
CA ASN A 630 0.90 18.22 -21.72
C ASN A 630 1.84 18.21 -20.48
N ILE A 631 3.14 18.01 -20.70
CA ILE A 631 4.18 17.98 -19.66
C ILE A 631 5.18 19.11 -19.93
N LEU A 632 5.66 19.80 -18.89
CA LEU A 632 6.62 20.89 -19.03
C LEU A 632 8.08 20.41 -19.07
N ASN A 633 8.46 19.40 -18.30
CA ASN A 633 9.86 18.97 -18.18
C ASN A 633 10.05 17.45 -18.33
N GLY A 634 11.11 17.02 -19.01
CA GLY A 634 11.59 15.63 -18.94
C GLY A 634 12.28 15.38 -17.61
N MET A 635 13.37 16.13 -17.37
CA MET A 635 14.03 16.22 -16.07
C MET A 635 14.22 17.67 -15.66
N ASN A 636 14.18 17.95 -14.36
CA ASN A 636 14.58 19.22 -13.78
C ASN A 636 15.40 18.98 -12.51
N VAL A 637 16.64 19.46 -12.50
CA VAL A 637 17.58 19.34 -11.38
C VAL A 637 18.01 20.73 -10.94
N ASN A 638 17.51 21.16 -9.78
CA ASN A 638 17.59 22.54 -9.32
C ASN A 638 18.27 22.63 -7.94
N SER A 639 19.40 23.34 -7.89
CA SER A 639 20.20 23.54 -6.68
C SER A 639 20.78 22.24 -6.08
N VAL A 640 21.11 21.27 -6.95
CA VAL A 640 21.70 19.97 -6.58
C VAL A 640 23.16 19.89 -7.09
N PRO A 641 24.15 20.30 -6.28
CA PRO A 641 25.56 20.28 -6.67
C PRO A 641 26.09 18.86 -6.91
N ASN A 642 27.17 18.75 -7.69
CA ASN A 642 27.88 17.51 -7.99
C ASN A 642 27.06 16.42 -8.73
N SER A 643 25.90 16.77 -9.31
CA SER A 643 25.00 15.80 -9.95
C SER A 643 25.64 15.01 -11.10
N ARG A 644 25.10 13.81 -11.35
CA ARG A 644 25.50 12.89 -12.41
C ARG A 644 24.28 12.49 -13.24
N ILE A 645 24.13 13.10 -14.41
CA ILE A 645 22.98 12.91 -15.30
C ILE A 645 23.52 12.24 -16.56
N ARG A 646 23.38 10.91 -16.68
CA ARG A 646 24.12 10.15 -17.69
C ARG A 646 23.31 9.08 -18.40
N GLY A 647 23.49 8.96 -19.71
CA GLY A 647 22.91 7.86 -20.50
C GLY A 647 21.38 7.84 -20.56
N ASN A 648 20.69 8.89 -20.07
CA ASN A 648 19.23 8.95 -20.08
C ASN A 648 18.71 9.28 -21.48
N GLU A 649 17.56 8.70 -21.86
CA GLU A 649 16.84 9.05 -23.07
C GLU A 649 15.59 9.85 -22.72
N VAL A 650 15.40 11.01 -23.34
CA VAL A 650 14.23 11.88 -23.15
C VAL A 650 13.55 12.08 -24.50
N SER A 651 12.42 11.40 -24.70
CA SER A 651 11.60 11.52 -25.92
C SER A 651 10.35 12.36 -25.65
N ILE A 652 9.95 13.16 -26.65
CA ILE A 652 8.69 13.90 -26.62
C ILE A 652 7.78 13.37 -27.74
N GLY A 653 6.59 12.89 -27.36
CA GLY A 653 5.63 12.27 -28.26
C GLY A 653 4.66 13.26 -28.91
N GLN A 654 4.09 14.17 -28.12
CA GLN A 654 3.24 15.28 -28.61
C GLN A 654 3.37 16.51 -27.69
N ALA A 655 3.91 17.61 -28.22
CA ALA A 655 3.84 18.89 -27.53
C ALA A 655 2.51 19.60 -27.84
N LEU A 656 1.99 20.31 -26.84
CA LEU A 656 0.83 21.20 -26.93
C LEU A 656 1.07 22.53 -26.17
N SER A 657 2.29 22.71 -25.68
CA SER A 657 2.75 23.76 -24.77
C SER A 657 4.26 23.93 -24.90
N GLU A 658 4.80 24.95 -24.24
CA GLU A 658 6.25 25.06 -23.99
C GLU A 658 6.77 23.83 -23.21
N TYR A 659 7.98 23.34 -23.52
CA TYR A 659 8.60 22.23 -22.81
C TYR A 659 10.15 22.27 -22.78
N MET A 660 10.74 21.59 -21.80
CA MET A 660 12.19 21.38 -21.66
C MET A 660 12.50 19.88 -21.54
N GLY A 661 13.54 19.40 -22.23
CA GLY A 661 14.01 18.02 -22.12
C GLY A 661 14.71 17.78 -20.78
N ILE A 662 15.87 18.39 -20.56
CA ILE A 662 16.62 18.37 -19.30
C ILE A 662 16.91 19.80 -18.86
N ALA A 663 16.31 20.24 -17.76
CA ALA A 663 16.67 21.48 -17.08
C ALA A 663 17.68 21.21 -15.95
N LEU A 664 18.76 21.99 -15.93
CA LEU A 664 19.75 22.01 -14.85
C LEU A 664 19.90 23.47 -14.39
N GLN A 665 19.71 23.74 -13.10
CA GLN A 665 19.75 25.09 -12.54
C GLN A 665 20.54 25.13 -11.23
N ASN A 666 21.38 26.15 -11.02
CA ASN A 666 22.13 26.38 -9.77
C ASN A 666 22.94 25.16 -9.26
N SER A 667 23.32 24.25 -10.14
CA SER A 667 23.81 22.90 -9.83
C SER A 667 25.28 22.75 -10.23
N ARG A 668 26.15 23.45 -9.47
CA ARG A 668 27.61 23.49 -9.67
C ARG A 668 28.26 22.10 -9.74
N ASN A 669 29.37 21.97 -10.48
CA ASN A 669 30.15 20.72 -10.64
C ASN A 669 29.41 19.50 -11.24
N SER A 670 28.21 19.70 -11.78
CA SER A 670 27.44 18.61 -12.38
C SER A 670 28.06 18.14 -13.70
N LEU A 671 28.03 16.84 -13.95
CA LEU A 671 28.34 16.24 -15.25
C LEU A 671 27.04 15.72 -15.87
N MET A 672 26.82 16.10 -17.12
CA MET A 672 25.76 15.60 -17.97
C MET A 672 26.39 14.95 -19.21
N ASP A 673 26.37 13.61 -19.30
CA ASP A 673 27.04 12.91 -20.41
C ASP A 673 26.31 11.70 -21.02
N TYR A 674 26.47 11.49 -22.34
CA TYR A 674 25.81 10.43 -23.13
C TYR A 674 24.27 10.42 -23.10
N ASN A 675 23.60 11.52 -22.72
CA ASN A 675 22.15 11.59 -22.77
C ASN A 675 21.65 11.85 -24.20
N SER A 676 20.50 11.28 -24.56
CA SER A 676 19.80 11.49 -25.82
C SER A 676 18.51 12.27 -25.57
N ILE A 677 18.26 13.36 -26.29
CA ILE A 677 17.06 14.18 -26.15
C ILE A 677 16.46 14.46 -27.53
N SER A 678 15.26 13.94 -27.80
CA SER A 678 14.56 14.08 -29.08
C SER A 678 13.17 14.69 -28.93
N GLY A 679 12.96 15.85 -29.56
CA GLY A 679 11.65 16.45 -29.77
C GLY A 679 10.86 15.83 -30.92
N VAL A 680 9.77 16.50 -31.31
CA VAL A 680 8.87 16.07 -32.40
C VAL A 680 9.24 16.82 -33.70
N SER A 681 9.57 16.05 -34.75
CA SER A 681 9.95 16.63 -36.05
C SER A 681 8.82 17.47 -36.68
N GLY A 682 9.08 18.77 -36.86
CA GLY A 682 8.15 19.72 -37.47
C GLY A 682 7.19 20.42 -36.50
N ASP A 683 7.39 20.26 -35.19
CA ASP A 683 6.60 20.92 -34.15
C ASP A 683 7.02 22.41 -33.97
N PRO A 684 6.08 23.37 -33.97
CA PRO A 684 6.36 24.80 -33.80
C PRO A 684 6.22 25.29 -32.34
N PHE A 685 6.01 24.43 -31.34
CA PHE A 685 5.90 24.86 -29.94
C PHE A 685 7.27 25.19 -29.31
N PRO A 686 7.35 26.20 -28.42
CA PRO A 686 8.61 26.61 -27.80
C PRO A 686 9.25 25.45 -27.04
N SER A 687 10.52 25.14 -27.32
CA SER A 687 11.10 23.88 -26.82
C SER A 687 12.62 23.87 -26.74
N THR A 688 13.14 23.46 -25.58
CA THR A 688 14.59 23.39 -25.33
C THR A 688 15.00 21.96 -24.95
N ALA A 689 15.94 21.34 -25.67
CA ALA A 689 16.38 19.98 -25.33
C ALA A 689 17.19 19.93 -24.02
N VAL A 690 18.15 20.85 -23.83
CA VAL A 690 18.85 21.04 -22.54
C VAL A 690 18.88 22.52 -22.15
N PHE A 691 18.39 22.84 -20.95
CA PHE A 691 18.33 24.19 -20.42
C PHE A 691 19.27 24.35 -19.23
N LEU A 692 20.17 25.33 -19.28
CA LEU A 692 21.26 25.52 -18.34
C LEU A 692 21.24 26.95 -17.77
N GLY A 693 20.97 27.10 -16.46
CA GLY A 693 20.91 28.41 -15.79
C GLY A 693 21.70 28.50 -14.48
N ASP A 694 22.64 29.45 -14.39
CA ASP A 694 23.48 29.69 -13.20
C ASP A 694 24.22 28.43 -12.70
N ASN A 695 24.73 27.60 -13.62
CA ASN A 695 25.52 26.42 -13.29
C ASN A 695 27.01 26.71 -13.53
N PRO A 696 27.78 27.12 -12.52
CA PRO A 696 29.20 27.35 -12.70
C PRO A 696 29.95 25.99 -12.72
N TRP A 697 30.95 25.88 -13.61
CA TRP A 697 31.70 24.65 -13.94
C TRP A 697 30.88 23.36 -14.11
N PHE A 698 29.72 23.43 -14.79
CA PHE A 698 29.09 22.23 -15.35
C PHE A 698 29.96 21.64 -16.48
N ARG A 699 29.82 20.34 -16.74
CA ARG A 699 30.38 19.71 -17.94
C ARG A 699 29.29 18.96 -18.69
N LEU A 700 29.14 19.29 -19.97
CA LEU A 700 28.16 18.73 -20.90
C LEU A 700 28.95 17.99 -21.98
N ASN A 701 29.02 16.66 -21.88
CA ASN A 701 29.90 15.85 -22.72
C ASN A 701 29.11 14.80 -23.52
N CYS A 702 29.32 14.68 -24.83
CA CYS A 702 28.80 13.55 -25.63
C CYS A 702 27.27 13.35 -25.62
N ASN A 703 26.48 14.40 -25.36
CA ASN A 703 25.02 14.33 -25.44
C ASN A 703 24.55 14.57 -26.87
N GLU A 704 23.43 13.97 -27.26
CA GLU A 704 22.77 14.19 -28.55
C GLU A 704 21.43 14.91 -28.34
N THR A 705 21.21 16.01 -29.05
CA THR A 705 19.94 16.76 -29.02
C THR A 705 19.36 16.86 -30.42
N SER A 706 18.06 16.65 -30.61
CA SER A 706 17.42 16.80 -31.92
C SER A 706 15.93 17.17 -31.83
N PHE A 707 15.39 17.70 -32.93
CA PHE A 707 13.96 17.92 -33.18
C PHE A 707 13.19 18.79 -32.17
N THR A 708 13.89 19.59 -31.37
CA THR A 708 13.33 20.71 -30.58
C THR A 708 13.55 22.05 -31.28
N GLU A 709 12.91 23.11 -30.79
CA GLU A 709 13.11 24.47 -31.28
C GLU A 709 14.55 24.99 -31.04
N THR A 710 15.03 24.77 -29.83
CA THR A 710 16.40 25.02 -29.36
C THR A 710 17.01 23.71 -28.87
N GLY A 711 18.23 23.38 -29.31
CA GLY A 711 19.00 22.27 -28.74
C GLY A 711 19.41 22.57 -27.32
N VAL A 712 20.48 23.34 -27.13
CA VAL A 712 20.96 23.74 -25.79
C VAL A 712 20.81 25.23 -25.58
N ASN A 713 20.17 25.62 -24.48
CA ASN A 713 20.01 27.02 -24.05
C ASN A 713 20.84 27.29 -22.79
N VAL A 714 21.75 28.26 -22.86
CA VAL A 714 22.60 28.72 -21.75
C VAL A 714 22.17 30.12 -21.34
N ILE A 715 21.63 30.26 -20.14
CA ILE A 715 21.28 31.56 -19.52
C ILE A 715 22.10 31.83 -18.26
N LEU A 716 22.19 33.11 -17.90
CA LEU A 716 22.97 33.61 -16.76
C LEU A 716 24.44 33.16 -16.81
N GLU A 717 25.12 33.16 -15.66
CA GLU A 717 26.54 32.89 -15.57
C GLU A 717 26.85 31.40 -15.38
N ASN A 718 27.60 30.83 -16.32
CA ASN A 718 28.02 29.43 -16.27
C ASN A 718 29.55 29.34 -16.42
N LEU A 719 30.29 30.29 -15.85
CA LEU A 719 31.75 30.37 -16.01
C LEU A 719 32.48 29.10 -15.57
N GLY A 720 33.53 28.76 -16.32
CA GLY A 720 34.34 27.55 -16.11
C GLY A 720 33.67 26.27 -16.59
N SER A 721 32.53 26.37 -17.26
CA SER A 721 31.80 25.21 -17.79
C SER A 721 32.29 24.81 -19.18
N GLU A 722 32.12 23.54 -19.51
CA GLU A 722 32.68 22.95 -20.73
C GLU A 722 31.60 22.20 -21.51
N LEU A 723 31.53 22.45 -22.82
CA LEU A 723 30.68 21.73 -23.77
C LEU A 723 31.60 20.94 -24.71
N LYS A 724 31.64 19.61 -24.61
CA LYS A 724 32.59 18.74 -25.31
C LYS A 724 31.92 17.59 -26.09
N GLY A 725 32.21 17.48 -27.39
CA GLY A 725 31.76 16.39 -28.27
C GLY A 725 30.25 16.15 -28.36
N ASN A 726 29.42 17.13 -27.99
CA ASN A 726 27.96 16.99 -28.11
C ASN A 726 27.53 17.08 -29.58
N VAL A 727 26.43 16.41 -29.91
CA VAL A 727 25.79 16.49 -31.23
C VAL A 727 24.54 17.35 -31.10
N PHE A 728 24.65 18.62 -31.48
CA PHE A 728 23.50 19.50 -31.66
C PHE A 728 22.92 19.20 -33.04
N GLY A 729 21.90 18.36 -33.09
CA GLY A 729 21.25 17.87 -34.31
C GLY A 729 20.29 18.89 -34.94
N GLN A 730 19.23 18.38 -35.55
CA GLN A 730 18.34 19.21 -36.37
C GLN A 730 17.28 19.91 -35.53
N HIS A 731 17.47 21.21 -35.30
CA HIS A 731 16.57 22.08 -34.52
C HIS A 731 15.81 23.10 -35.39
N PHE A 732 14.73 23.68 -34.87
CA PHE A 732 13.88 24.62 -35.63
C PHE A 732 14.50 26.02 -35.76
N PHE A 733 15.04 26.56 -34.67
CA PHE A 733 15.73 27.86 -34.66
C PHE A 733 17.21 27.76 -34.28
N TYR A 734 17.56 27.06 -33.19
CA TYR A 734 18.91 27.12 -32.63
C TYR A 734 19.48 25.74 -32.28
N GLY A 735 20.70 25.43 -32.73
CA GLY A 735 21.46 24.29 -32.18
C GLY A 735 21.95 24.60 -30.76
N LEU A 736 22.68 25.72 -30.63
CA LEU A 736 23.12 26.30 -29.37
C LEU A 736 22.63 27.76 -29.27
N LEU A 737 22.02 28.10 -28.13
CA LEU A 737 21.52 29.43 -27.80
C LEU A 737 22.19 29.91 -26.51
N PHE A 738 22.82 31.09 -26.54
CA PHE A 738 23.27 31.80 -25.33
C PHE A 738 22.34 33.00 -25.09
N GLY A 739 21.34 32.82 -24.22
CA GLY A 739 20.41 33.86 -23.79
C GLY A 739 18.95 33.69 -24.20
N TYR A 740 18.15 34.74 -24.02
CA TYR A 740 16.71 34.70 -24.23
C TYR A 740 16.31 34.92 -25.69
N GLN A 741 15.53 33.97 -26.24
CA GLN A 741 14.96 34.05 -27.59
C GLN A 741 14.11 35.30 -27.80
N GLY A 742 14.20 35.89 -28.99
CA GLY A 742 13.39 37.05 -29.41
C GLY A 742 13.77 38.38 -28.74
N GLN A 743 14.62 38.38 -27.72
CA GLN A 743 15.23 39.60 -27.20
C GLN A 743 16.32 40.08 -28.17
N PRO A 744 16.30 41.35 -28.62
CA PRO A 744 17.46 41.95 -29.27
C PRO A 744 18.61 42.09 -28.26
N SER A 745 19.79 42.49 -28.71
CA SER A 745 21.06 42.54 -27.95
C SER A 745 21.13 43.58 -26.80
N SER A 746 20.00 43.83 -26.14
CA SER A 746 19.82 44.57 -24.90
C SER A 746 19.26 43.67 -23.78
N SER A 747 19.48 42.35 -23.87
CA SER A 747 19.21 41.41 -22.78
C SER A 747 19.99 41.86 -21.54
N GLN A 748 19.29 42.11 -20.43
CA GLN A 748 19.88 42.83 -19.29
C GLN A 748 20.86 41.98 -18.49
N ALA A 749 20.70 40.64 -18.53
CA ALA A 749 21.63 39.68 -17.97
C ALA A 749 22.73 39.30 -18.97
N VAL A 750 23.89 38.90 -18.45
CA VAL A 750 25.01 38.39 -19.25
C VAL A 750 24.96 36.85 -19.28
N HIS A 751 25.43 36.28 -20.39
CA HIS A 751 25.44 34.84 -20.64
C HIS A 751 26.85 34.45 -21.09
N GLN A 752 27.53 33.60 -20.31
CA GLN A 752 28.92 33.23 -20.57
C GLN A 752 29.30 31.89 -19.93
N THR A 753 30.17 31.13 -20.62
CA THR A 753 30.82 29.90 -20.13
C THR A 753 32.33 30.07 -19.94
N GLY A 754 32.94 31.00 -20.68
CA GLY A 754 34.38 31.01 -20.93
C GLY A 754 34.74 30.31 -22.24
N GLU A 755 35.93 30.59 -22.75
CA GLU A 755 36.46 30.11 -24.04
C GLU A 755 36.55 28.57 -24.11
N GLN A 756 36.33 28.03 -25.31
CA GLN A 756 36.21 26.58 -25.58
C GLN A 756 37.15 26.19 -26.74
N HIS A 757 38.28 25.55 -26.46
CA HIS A 757 39.28 25.19 -27.48
C HIS A 757 39.13 23.74 -27.95
N HIS A 758 38.86 23.55 -29.25
CA HIS A 758 38.86 22.25 -29.93
C HIS A 758 38.00 21.17 -29.25
N HIS A 759 36.92 21.57 -28.59
CA HIS A 759 36.06 20.68 -27.82
C HIS A 759 35.21 19.71 -28.67
N GLY A 760 35.19 19.85 -30.00
CA GLY A 760 34.71 18.81 -30.92
C GLY A 760 33.20 18.56 -30.97
N ASN A 761 32.39 19.51 -30.48
CA ASN A 761 30.95 19.45 -30.70
C ASN A 761 30.62 19.50 -32.20
N ILE A 762 29.51 18.90 -32.59
CA ILE A 762 28.98 18.90 -33.95
C ILE A 762 27.68 19.70 -33.94
N TRP A 763 27.49 20.56 -34.94
CA TRP A 763 26.28 21.37 -35.11
C TRP A 763 25.68 21.04 -36.49
N ASP A 764 24.68 20.16 -36.54
CA ASP A 764 23.99 19.83 -37.79
C ASP A 764 23.05 20.97 -38.22
N TYR A 765 22.72 20.99 -39.51
CA TYR A 765 21.89 22.03 -40.10
C TYR A 765 20.39 21.74 -39.86
N GLY A 766 19.68 22.71 -39.26
CA GLY A 766 18.28 22.57 -38.86
C GLY A 766 17.30 22.23 -40.00
N PHE A 767 16.23 21.51 -39.66
CA PHE A 767 15.21 21.00 -40.60
C PHE A 767 14.16 22.05 -41.04
N GLY A 768 14.34 23.32 -40.66
CA GLY A 768 13.39 24.40 -40.93
C GLY A 768 13.23 24.70 -42.44
N PRO A 769 12.00 24.87 -42.96
CA PRO A 769 11.76 25.27 -44.35
C PRO A 769 12.01 26.78 -44.61
N ASP A 770 12.51 27.51 -43.61
CA ASP A 770 12.74 28.97 -43.61
C ASP A 770 14.23 29.21 -43.25
N PRO A 771 14.91 30.24 -43.80
CA PRO A 771 16.36 30.42 -43.67
C PRO A 771 16.77 31.07 -42.33
N VAL A 772 16.16 30.60 -41.24
CA VAL A 772 16.24 31.19 -39.89
C VAL A 772 16.95 30.25 -38.89
N ALA A 773 17.21 28.99 -39.25
CA ALA A 773 17.93 28.04 -38.41
C ALA A 773 19.43 28.39 -38.31
N ILE A 774 19.91 28.61 -37.07
CA ILE A 774 21.28 28.99 -36.74
C ILE A 774 21.89 27.89 -35.84
N GLY A 775 22.98 27.26 -36.27
CA GLY A 775 23.71 26.26 -35.47
C GLY A 775 24.21 26.81 -34.13
N GLY A 776 24.62 28.08 -34.07
CA GLY A 776 24.93 28.79 -32.82
C GLY A 776 24.54 30.27 -32.82
N TYR A 777 23.63 30.68 -31.93
CA TYR A 777 23.24 32.09 -31.70
C TYR A 777 23.60 32.57 -30.29
N HIS A 778 24.23 33.75 -30.18
CA HIS A 778 24.58 34.40 -28.92
C HIS A 778 23.91 35.77 -28.80
N ALA A 779 23.03 35.95 -27.81
CA ALA A 779 22.16 37.12 -27.71
C ALA A 779 22.87 38.40 -27.21
N ASN A 780 23.97 38.26 -26.48
CA ASN A 780 24.71 39.43 -25.95
C ASN A 780 25.50 40.16 -27.05
N VAL A 781 25.87 41.41 -26.77
CA VAL A 781 26.76 42.20 -27.63
C VAL A 781 28.09 41.49 -27.93
N VAL A 782 28.69 41.77 -29.10
CA VAL A 782 29.84 41.03 -29.65
C VAL A 782 30.99 40.88 -28.64
N GLY A 783 31.43 41.95 -27.97
CA GLY A 783 32.54 41.91 -27.00
C GLY A 783 32.27 41.11 -25.70
N ILE A 784 31.06 40.57 -25.53
CA ILE A 784 30.73 39.55 -24.51
C ILE A 784 30.76 38.15 -25.15
N ALA A 785 30.28 38.00 -26.40
CA ALA A 785 30.36 36.75 -27.15
C ALA A 785 31.82 36.27 -27.33
N GLU A 786 32.76 37.19 -27.56
CA GLU A 786 34.20 36.86 -27.65
C GLU A 786 34.74 36.14 -26.40
N ARG A 787 34.12 36.34 -25.22
CA ARG A 787 34.57 35.72 -23.95
C ARG A 787 34.06 34.30 -23.73
N SER A 788 33.16 33.83 -24.58
CA SER A 788 32.74 32.43 -24.65
C SER A 788 33.01 31.86 -26.05
N ARG A 789 34.07 32.36 -26.70
CA ARG A 789 34.46 31.99 -28.07
C ARG A 789 34.77 30.51 -28.18
N PHE A 790 34.30 29.91 -29.26
CA PHE A 790 34.64 28.55 -29.67
C PHE A 790 35.80 28.60 -30.67
N TYR A 791 36.94 27.99 -30.33
CA TYR A 791 38.07 27.83 -31.23
C TYR A 791 37.97 26.46 -31.92
N VAL A 792 37.68 26.46 -33.21
CA VAL A 792 37.39 25.28 -34.04
C VAL A 792 38.47 25.04 -35.08
N ASP A 793 38.57 23.81 -35.56
CA ASP A 793 39.42 23.43 -36.69
C ASP A 793 38.51 22.82 -37.78
N ASP A 794 38.13 23.62 -38.77
CA ASP A 794 37.30 23.21 -39.92
C ASP A 794 38.04 22.24 -40.87
N ILE A 795 39.37 22.09 -40.73
CA ILE A 795 40.18 21.14 -41.52
C ILE A 795 40.20 19.76 -40.86
N ALA A 796 40.32 19.70 -39.53
CA ALA A 796 40.32 18.48 -38.75
C ALA A 796 38.92 17.84 -38.66
N ASN A 797 37.87 18.65 -38.60
CA ASN A 797 36.49 18.19 -38.65
C ASN A 797 35.61 19.13 -39.51
N PRO A 798 35.46 18.88 -40.83
CA PRO A 798 34.68 19.76 -41.71
C PRO A 798 33.17 19.81 -41.39
N ASN A 799 32.67 18.93 -40.51
CA ASN A 799 31.32 19.00 -39.97
C ASN A 799 31.17 20.11 -38.89
N HIS A 800 32.23 20.84 -38.56
CA HIS A 800 32.19 22.04 -37.70
C HIS A 800 31.62 23.29 -38.39
N THR A 801 31.43 23.29 -39.71
CA THR A 801 30.90 24.47 -40.41
C THR A 801 29.42 24.68 -40.05
N THR A 802 29.08 25.82 -39.44
CA THR A 802 27.73 26.13 -38.93
C THR A 802 27.22 27.48 -39.45
N SER A 803 25.90 27.68 -39.48
CA SER A 803 25.32 29.03 -39.41
C SER A 803 25.49 29.59 -38.01
N ARG A 804 26.15 30.75 -37.86
CA ARG A 804 26.46 31.35 -36.55
C ARG A 804 26.20 32.86 -36.49
N SER A 805 25.88 33.37 -35.30
CA SER A 805 25.68 34.81 -35.05
C SER A 805 26.04 35.18 -33.61
N PRO A 806 26.93 36.16 -33.36
CA PRO A 806 27.78 36.84 -34.34
C PRO A 806 28.81 35.90 -34.97
N GLU A 807 29.38 36.26 -36.13
CA GLU A 807 30.36 35.40 -36.82
C GLU A 807 31.64 35.23 -35.99
N GLU A 808 32.02 36.29 -35.27
CA GLU A 808 33.18 36.43 -34.39
C GLU A 808 33.09 35.61 -33.07
N TRP A 809 31.97 34.91 -32.84
CA TRP A 809 31.82 33.99 -31.70
C TRP A 809 32.57 32.66 -31.92
N PHE A 810 32.92 32.31 -33.16
CA PHE A 810 33.75 31.14 -33.47
C PHE A 810 34.96 31.56 -34.31
N GLU A 811 36.15 31.18 -33.87
CA GLU A 811 37.43 31.47 -34.53
C GLU A 811 38.08 30.17 -35.02
N GLU A 812 38.69 30.22 -36.20
CA GLU A 812 39.41 29.09 -36.80
C GLU A 812 40.84 29.04 -36.23
N GLU A 813 41.12 28.01 -35.44
CA GLU A 813 42.42 27.73 -34.83
C GLU A 813 42.84 26.31 -35.22
N SER A 814 44.06 26.13 -35.72
CA SER A 814 44.56 24.80 -36.06
C SER A 814 44.80 23.97 -34.80
N ALA A 815 44.32 22.73 -34.75
CA ALA A 815 44.42 21.81 -33.63
C ALA A 815 45.57 20.79 -33.83
N PRO A 816 46.85 21.12 -33.55
CA PRO A 816 47.99 20.22 -33.81
C PRO A 816 48.01 18.96 -32.94
N MET A 817 47.19 18.90 -31.89
CA MET A 817 47.00 17.71 -31.04
C MET A 817 45.70 16.95 -31.35
N GLY A 818 44.94 17.40 -32.36
CA GLY A 818 43.60 16.92 -32.67
C GLY A 818 42.51 17.64 -31.89
N THR A 819 41.28 17.54 -32.40
CA THR A 819 40.04 17.94 -31.72
C THR A 819 39.62 16.86 -30.72
N TRP A 820 39.00 17.24 -29.60
CA TRP A 820 38.45 16.30 -28.63
C TRP A 820 37.35 15.43 -29.25
N THR A 821 37.29 14.16 -28.86
CA THR A 821 36.30 13.20 -29.35
C THR A 821 35.78 12.37 -28.18
N CYS A 822 34.48 12.06 -28.21
CA CYS A 822 33.88 11.14 -27.26
C CYS A 822 34.60 9.77 -27.24
N PRO A 823 34.85 9.21 -26.05
CA PRO A 823 35.14 7.78 -25.89
C PRO A 823 34.11 6.93 -26.63
N GLY A 824 34.57 5.88 -27.33
CA GLY A 824 33.70 5.00 -28.12
C GLY A 824 32.82 4.04 -27.30
N GLU A 825 33.11 3.93 -26.00
CA GLU A 825 32.30 3.23 -24.99
C GLU A 825 32.21 4.17 -23.77
N MET A 826 31.05 4.22 -23.12
CA MET A 826 30.80 5.08 -21.96
C MET A 826 31.72 4.69 -20.78
N PRO A 827 32.68 5.54 -20.34
CA PRO A 827 33.70 5.11 -19.38
C PRO A 827 33.13 4.85 -17.97
N GLU A 828 33.53 3.74 -17.35
CA GLU A 828 33.13 3.38 -15.96
C GLU A 828 33.46 4.48 -14.94
N ASN A 829 34.56 5.22 -15.14
CA ASN A 829 34.91 6.36 -14.28
C ASN A 829 34.04 7.58 -14.61
N GLU A 830 33.12 7.94 -13.72
CA GLU A 830 32.23 9.11 -13.79
C GLU A 830 32.93 10.49 -13.68
N TRP A 831 34.26 10.50 -13.61
CA TRP A 831 35.11 11.68 -13.65
C TRP A 831 36.28 11.49 -14.65
N TYR A 832 36.08 10.69 -15.71
CA TYR A 832 37.10 10.34 -16.72
C TYR A 832 37.78 11.53 -17.41
N ASP A 833 37.09 12.67 -17.48
CA ASP A 833 37.52 13.92 -18.10
C ASP A 833 37.99 14.98 -17.09
N TYR A 834 37.88 14.72 -15.78
CA TYR A 834 38.24 15.69 -14.75
C TYR A 834 39.76 15.76 -14.54
N VAL A 835 40.34 16.89 -14.95
CA VAL A 835 41.74 17.25 -14.68
C VAL A 835 41.76 18.71 -14.19
N PRO A 836 42.27 19.00 -12.97
CA PRO A 836 42.42 20.37 -12.49
C PRO A 836 43.25 21.21 -13.47
N ARG A 837 42.74 22.39 -13.85
CA ARG A 837 43.35 23.21 -14.90
C ARG A 837 44.73 23.70 -14.46
N SER A 838 45.74 23.42 -15.29
CA SER A 838 47.14 23.81 -15.07
C SER A 838 47.43 25.28 -15.41
N GLU A 839 46.49 25.95 -16.08
CA GLU A 839 46.57 27.34 -16.53
C GLU A 839 45.22 28.04 -16.27
N ALA A 840 45.24 29.34 -15.98
CA ALA A 840 44.04 30.13 -15.73
C ALA A 840 43.32 30.51 -17.03
N THR A 841 42.00 30.69 -16.98
CA THR A 841 41.22 31.21 -18.11
C THR A 841 41.28 32.74 -18.18
N ASP A 842 41.22 33.31 -19.39
CA ASP A 842 41.23 34.77 -19.59
C ASP A 842 40.07 35.48 -18.85
N PRO A 843 38.82 34.95 -18.84
CA PRO A 843 37.74 35.49 -17.99
C PRO A 843 38.07 35.51 -16.49
N ASP A 844 38.71 34.48 -15.95
CA ASP A 844 39.09 34.43 -14.54
C ASP A 844 40.25 35.39 -14.22
N ILE A 845 41.21 35.55 -15.13
CA ILE A 845 42.28 36.56 -15.01
C ILE A 845 41.68 37.97 -14.94
N ARG A 846 40.68 38.28 -15.77
CA ARG A 846 39.99 39.58 -15.76
C ARG A 846 39.23 39.83 -14.45
N LEU A 847 38.54 38.81 -13.94
CA LEU A 847 37.82 38.86 -12.65
C LEU A 847 38.73 39.17 -11.46
N VAL A 848 39.99 38.71 -11.47
CA VAL A 848 40.95 39.00 -10.39
C VAL A 848 41.76 40.29 -10.59
N THR A 849 41.88 40.79 -11.83
CA THR A 849 42.72 41.97 -12.16
C THR A 849 41.97 43.32 -12.11
N VAL A 850 40.74 43.33 -11.58
CA VAL A 850 39.89 44.53 -11.43
C VAL A 850 39.47 45.17 -12.77
N GLU A 851 39.48 44.39 -13.87
CA GLU A 851 38.65 44.73 -15.03
C GLU A 851 37.17 44.56 -14.65
N ARG A 852 36.32 45.51 -15.01
CA ARG A 852 34.86 45.40 -14.85
C ARG A 852 34.34 44.47 -15.94
N PRO A 853 33.94 43.21 -15.65
CA PRO A 853 33.55 42.30 -16.72
C PRO A 853 32.23 42.76 -17.34
N PHE A 854 31.33 43.29 -16.52
CA PHE A 854 29.94 43.59 -16.87
C PHE A 854 29.70 45.10 -17.02
N GLU A 855 30.71 45.83 -17.51
CA GLU A 855 30.60 47.24 -17.87
C GLU A 855 29.38 47.48 -18.79
N ASP A 856 28.72 48.62 -18.60
CA ASP A 856 27.47 49.03 -19.27
C ASP A 856 26.22 48.12 -19.09
N HIS A 857 26.23 47.10 -18.20
CA HIS A 857 25.03 46.32 -17.85
C HIS A 857 24.29 46.83 -16.60
N ASN A 858 22.94 46.77 -16.63
CA ASN A 858 22.06 47.15 -15.51
C ASN A 858 22.36 46.41 -14.19
N PHE A 859 22.91 45.20 -14.28
CA PHE A 859 23.24 44.34 -13.13
C PHE A 859 24.75 44.24 -12.87
N GLU A 860 25.57 45.18 -13.34
CA GLU A 860 27.05 45.15 -13.25
C GLU A 860 27.55 44.69 -11.87
N ALA A 861 27.04 45.30 -10.79
CA ALA A 861 27.45 44.99 -9.42
C ALA A 861 27.05 43.58 -8.97
N SER A 862 25.80 43.15 -9.22
CA SER A 862 25.32 41.81 -8.84
C SER A 862 26.02 40.72 -9.63
N LEU A 863 26.21 40.89 -10.94
CA LEU A 863 26.95 39.94 -11.78
C LEU A 863 28.42 39.88 -11.38
N THR A 864 29.08 41.02 -11.08
CA THR A 864 30.46 41.02 -10.58
C THR A 864 30.58 40.28 -9.25
N TYR A 865 29.59 40.40 -8.37
CA TYR A 865 29.52 39.67 -7.11
C TYR A 865 29.40 38.14 -7.35
N ILE A 866 28.43 37.72 -8.16
CA ILE A 866 28.18 36.30 -8.50
C ILE A 866 29.42 35.68 -9.15
N ALA A 867 30.03 36.37 -10.12
CA ALA A 867 31.23 35.89 -10.82
C ALA A 867 32.42 35.69 -9.88
N ARG A 868 32.70 36.66 -9.01
CA ARG A 868 33.80 36.58 -8.03
C ARG A 868 33.53 35.50 -6.97
N ARG A 869 32.27 35.32 -6.55
CA ARG A 869 31.83 34.25 -5.64
C ARG A 869 32.02 32.87 -6.26
N ASN A 870 31.59 32.69 -7.50
CA ASN A 870 31.69 31.42 -8.22
C ASN A 870 33.15 31.08 -8.57
N LEU A 871 33.99 32.08 -8.86
CA LEU A 871 35.45 31.89 -9.00
C LEU A 871 36.12 31.50 -7.67
N HIS A 872 35.80 32.17 -6.56
CA HIS A 872 36.32 31.78 -5.25
C HIS A 872 35.97 30.32 -4.90
N GLN A 873 34.73 29.92 -5.14
CA GLN A 873 34.30 28.52 -4.97
C GLN A 873 35.10 27.57 -5.88
N ARG A 874 35.28 27.85 -7.20
CA ARG A 874 36.16 27.05 -8.08
C ARG A 874 37.56 26.84 -7.51
N MET A 875 38.17 27.90 -7.01
CA MET A 875 39.54 27.89 -6.50
C MET A 875 39.68 27.02 -5.25
N MET A 876 38.69 27.05 -4.36
CA MET A 876 38.67 26.25 -3.13
C MET A 876 38.24 24.79 -3.37
N ASP A 877 37.32 24.55 -4.31
CA ASP A 877 36.84 23.22 -4.70
C ASP A 877 37.86 22.43 -5.58
N GLY A 878 39.04 23.00 -5.85
CA GLY A 878 40.14 22.30 -6.53
C GLY A 878 40.05 22.25 -8.06
N TYR A 879 39.28 23.14 -8.70
CA TYR A 879 39.19 23.27 -10.17
C TYR A 879 40.53 23.67 -10.81
N TYR A 880 41.35 24.42 -10.09
CA TYR A 880 42.69 24.86 -10.53
C TYR A 880 43.81 24.08 -9.83
N ALA A 881 44.85 23.74 -10.58
CA ALA A 881 46.07 23.16 -10.02
C ALA A 881 46.82 24.21 -9.16
N GLN A 882 47.53 23.73 -8.13
CA GLN A 882 48.20 24.60 -7.14
C GLN A 882 49.13 25.67 -7.78
N ASN A 883 49.80 25.34 -8.89
CA ASN A 883 50.68 26.28 -9.60
C ASN A 883 49.96 27.50 -10.21
N VAL A 884 48.63 27.45 -10.36
CA VAL A 884 47.79 28.58 -10.78
C VAL A 884 47.40 29.42 -9.56
N LEU A 885 47.04 28.76 -8.45
CA LEU A 885 46.70 29.41 -7.17
C LEU A 885 47.89 30.13 -6.55
N ASP A 886 49.11 29.59 -6.73
CA ASP A 886 50.39 30.18 -6.32
C ASP A 886 50.78 31.44 -7.14
N ALA A 887 50.06 31.76 -8.22
CA ALA A 887 50.33 32.95 -9.02
C ALA A 887 49.79 34.21 -8.31
N VAL A 888 50.61 35.27 -8.27
CA VAL A 888 50.36 36.48 -7.45
C VAL A 888 48.94 37.06 -7.61
N ILE A 889 48.41 37.12 -8.83
CA ILE A 889 47.06 37.65 -9.08
C ILE A 889 45.94 36.82 -8.42
N PHE A 890 46.14 35.51 -8.27
CA PHE A 890 45.18 34.61 -7.62
C PHE A 890 45.40 34.53 -6.11
N SER A 891 46.66 34.58 -5.62
CA SER A 891 46.93 34.67 -4.19
C SER A 891 46.44 35.99 -3.59
N ASP A 892 46.62 37.11 -4.30
CA ASP A 892 46.16 38.43 -3.86
C ASP A 892 44.61 38.50 -3.85
N PHE A 893 43.95 37.88 -4.84
CA PHE A 893 42.48 37.76 -4.89
C PHE A 893 41.93 36.88 -3.77
N LEU A 894 42.54 35.73 -3.48
CA LEU A 894 42.14 34.90 -2.34
C LEU A 894 42.25 35.69 -1.03
N GLN A 895 43.33 36.46 -0.85
CA GLN A 895 43.50 37.31 0.33
C GLN A 895 42.49 38.47 0.41
N GLU A 896 42.10 39.08 -0.72
CA GLU A 896 41.03 40.09 -0.77
C GLU A 896 39.67 39.50 -0.41
N ILE A 897 39.35 38.32 -0.96
CA ILE A 897 38.04 37.68 -0.81
C ILE A 897 37.86 37.05 0.58
N GLN A 898 38.92 36.53 1.21
CA GLN A 898 38.83 35.82 2.48
C GLN A 898 38.20 36.68 3.61
N ASP A 899 38.55 37.97 3.69
CA ASP A 899 37.99 38.91 4.68
C ASP A 899 36.66 39.58 4.21
N SER A 900 36.12 39.19 3.05
CA SER A 900 34.90 39.76 2.46
C SER A 900 33.63 38.95 2.78
N SER A 901 32.46 39.49 2.42
CA SER A 901 31.17 38.77 2.50
C SER A 901 31.19 37.43 1.74
N ILE A 902 31.87 37.38 0.58
CA ILE A 902 32.04 36.14 -0.21
C ILE A 902 32.86 35.10 0.57
N GLY A 903 33.93 35.52 1.26
CA GLY A 903 34.74 34.66 2.11
C GLY A 903 33.94 34.10 3.30
N VAL A 904 33.16 34.96 3.97
CA VAL A 904 32.31 34.55 5.10
C VAL A 904 31.19 33.62 4.64
N PHE A 905 30.49 33.89 3.52
CA PHE A 905 29.47 32.96 3.02
C PHE A 905 30.07 31.65 2.51
N TYR A 906 31.25 31.67 1.87
CA TYR A 906 31.98 30.44 1.56
C TYR A 906 32.27 29.65 2.84
N GLN A 907 32.79 30.28 3.90
CA GLN A 907 33.09 29.62 5.16
C GLN A 907 31.84 29.03 5.83
N VAL A 908 30.74 29.79 5.87
CA VAL A 908 29.44 29.33 6.38
C VAL A 908 28.96 28.11 5.59
N ARG A 909 28.94 28.18 4.26
CA ARG A 909 28.49 27.07 3.41
C ARG A 909 29.40 25.85 3.52
N SER A 910 30.71 26.03 3.53
CA SER A 910 31.70 24.95 3.73
C SER A 910 31.58 24.30 5.11
N THR A 911 31.29 25.06 6.17
CA THR A 911 31.02 24.49 7.50
C THR A 911 29.69 23.72 7.54
N ILE A 912 28.65 24.22 6.88
CA ILE A 912 27.37 23.48 6.73
C ILE A 912 27.59 22.19 5.92
N GLU A 913 28.26 22.27 4.77
CA GLU A 913 28.59 21.13 3.90
C GLU A 913 29.46 20.09 4.62
N SER A 914 30.34 20.51 5.53
CA SER A 914 31.12 19.61 6.39
C SER A 914 30.32 19.02 7.55
N ALA A 915 29.39 19.76 8.16
CA ALA A 915 28.50 19.26 9.21
C ALA A 915 27.35 18.39 8.67
N LEU A 916 27.03 18.56 7.38
CA LEU A 916 26.23 17.65 6.57
C LEU A 916 27.11 16.59 5.88
N GLY A 917 28.40 16.48 6.21
CA GLY A 917 29.26 15.42 5.71
C GLY A 917 28.88 14.05 6.29
N MET A 918 29.21 12.97 5.59
CA MET A 918 29.33 11.61 6.13
C MET A 918 30.66 11.08 5.62
N ASP A 919 31.39 10.34 6.44
CA ASP A 919 32.65 9.73 6.02
C ASP A 919 32.40 8.68 4.92
N SER A 920 33.26 8.64 3.89
CA SER A 920 33.11 7.73 2.76
C SER A 920 33.15 6.25 3.18
N VAL A 921 33.89 5.91 4.24
CA VAL A 921 33.95 4.56 4.81
C VAL A 921 32.64 4.19 5.52
N VAL A 922 31.94 5.16 6.14
CA VAL A 922 30.60 4.94 6.71
C VAL A 922 29.57 4.74 5.60
N ILE A 923 29.65 5.51 4.51
CA ILE A 923 28.84 5.32 3.30
C ILE A 923 29.07 3.93 2.68
N GLU A 924 30.33 3.52 2.47
CA GLU A 924 30.67 2.19 1.95
C GLU A 924 30.19 1.06 2.88
N ALA A 925 30.29 1.25 4.21
CA ALA A 925 29.80 0.29 5.19
C ALA A 925 28.27 0.15 5.15
N ILE A 926 27.52 1.27 5.12
CA ILE A 926 26.05 1.25 5.02
C ILE A 926 25.62 0.57 3.72
N GLY A 927 26.25 0.89 2.59
CA GLY A 927 25.99 0.23 1.30
C GLY A 927 26.23 -1.28 1.34
N ALA A 928 27.36 -1.71 1.92
CA ALA A 928 27.72 -3.12 2.05
C ALA A 928 26.75 -3.90 2.97
N GLN A 929 26.35 -3.34 4.11
CA GLN A 929 25.37 -3.98 4.99
C GLN A 929 23.97 -4.03 4.36
N SER A 930 23.58 -3.00 3.59
CA SER A 930 22.29 -2.96 2.88
C SER A 930 22.21 -4.03 1.78
N ALA A 931 23.29 -4.22 1.01
CA ALA A 931 23.36 -5.28 0.00
C ALA A 931 23.33 -6.69 0.62
N LEU A 932 23.97 -6.88 1.78
CA LEU A 932 23.90 -8.13 2.53
C LEU A 932 22.48 -8.39 3.06
N LEU A 933 21.83 -7.38 3.62
CA LEU A 933 20.44 -7.44 4.11
C LEU A 933 19.44 -7.78 2.99
N GLN A 934 19.56 -7.17 1.81
CA GLN A 934 18.78 -7.56 0.61
C GLN A 934 18.99 -9.03 0.25
N THR A 935 20.23 -9.52 0.34
CA THR A 935 20.58 -10.92 0.04
C THR A 935 19.93 -11.88 1.04
N THR A 936 20.00 -11.61 2.34
CA THR A 936 19.36 -12.45 3.37
C THR A 936 17.83 -12.41 3.29
N LEU A 937 17.23 -11.28 2.89
CA LEU A 937 15.78 -11.22 2.60
C LEU A 937 15.40 -12.11 1.40
N LEU A 938 16.22 -12.14 0.34
CA LEU A 938 16.01 -13.06 -0.79
C LEU A 938 16.17 -14.54 -0.36
N GLU A 939 17.06 -14.84 0.59
CA GLU A 939 17.22 -16.20 1.15
C GLU A 939 15.97 -16.64 1.94
N VAL A 940 15.31 -15.75 2.70
CA VAL A 940 14.03 -16.04 3.38
C VAL A 940 12.96 -16.46 2.38
N TYR A 941 12.82 -15.74 1.26
CA TYR A 941 11.82 -16.07 0.25
C TYR A 941 12.09 -17.41 -0.44
N GLN A 942 13.36 -17.70 -0.74
CA GLN A 942 13.76 -18.97 -1.35
C GLN A 942 13.45 -20.14 -0.40
N LEU A 943 13.71 -19.96 0.89
CA LEU A 943 13.38 -20.93 1.93
C LEU A 943 11.87 -21.18 2.04
N ASP A 944 11.06 -20.12 2.12
CA ASP A 944 9.60 -20.23 2.17
C ASP A 944 9.02 -20.93 0.93
N SER A 945 9.56 -20.61 -0.27
CA SER A 945 9.16 -21.24 -1.53
C SER A 945 9.38 -22.75 -1.53
N ILE A 946 10.54 -23.19 -1.01
CA ILE A 946 10.90 -24.61 -0.91
C ILE A 946 10.04 -25.31 0.14
N ALA A 947 9.84 -24.68 1.30
CA ALA A 947 9.03 -25.22 2.39
C ALA A 947 7.57 -25.43 1.98
N TRP A 948 7.04 -24.57 1.12
CA TRP A 948 5.72 -24.74 0.55
C TRP A 948 5.70 -25.84 -0.54
N LEU A 949 6.66 -25.84 -1.47
CA LEU A 949 6.68 -26.75 -2.64
C LEU A 949 6.68 -28.25 -2.31
N ASP A 950 7.18 -28.65 -1.15
CA ASP A 950 7.21 -30.04 -0.71
C ASP A 950 6.62 -30.24 0.70
N THR A 951 5.40 -29.71 0.91
CA THR A 951 4.59 -29.89 2.15
C THR A 951 4.41 -31.34 2.63
N ALA A 952 4.77 -32.35 1.82
CA ALA A 952 4.73 -33.76 2.19
C ALA A 952 6.06 -34.30 2.78
N ASN A 953 7.21 -33.67 2.49
CA ASN A 953 8.52 -34.08 2.99
C ASN A 953 9.28 -32.98 3.76
N VAL A 954 8.79 -31.74 3.75
CA VAL A 954 9.35 -30.62 4.54
C VAL A 954 9.09 -30.87 6.03
N ASP A 955 10.18 -31.01 6.78
CA ASP A 955 10.15 -30.93 8.24
C ASP A 955 9.84 -29.48 8.65
N THR A 956 8.62 -29.24 9.09
CA THR A 956 8.14 -27.90 9.47
C THR A 956 8.90 -27.33 10.67
N ALA A 957 9.43 -28.15 11.57
CA ALA A 957 10.26 -27.69 12.67
C ALA A 957 11.66 -27.26 12.18
N GLN A 958 12.22 -27.97 11.20
CA GLN A 958 13.46 -27.56 10.53
C GLN A 958 13.26 -26.25 9.74
N TRP A 959 12.19 -26.12 8.95
CA TRP A 959 11.89 -24.87 8.23
C TRP A 959 11.72 -23.67 9.17
N ILE A 960 10.95 -23.81 10.25
CA ILE A 960 10.79 -22.74 11.26
C ILE A 960 12.14 -22.39 11.89
N SER A 961 13.01 -23.37 12.15
CA SER A 961 14.36 -23.13 12.66
C SER A 961 15.24 -22.39 11.66
N ASP A 962 15.23 -22.77 10.38
CA ASP A 962 16.06 -22.14 9.35
C ASP A 962 15.58 -20.72 9.02
N ARG A 963 14.25 -20.52 8.96
CA ARG A 963 13.63 -19.20 8.79
C ARG A 963 14.01 -18.29 9.94
N ARG A 964 13.95 -18.80 11.18
CA ARG A 964 14.39 -18.06 12.37
C ARG A 964 15.85 -17.64 12.28
N VAL A 965 16.77 -18.50 11.83
CA VAL A 965 18.19 -18.14 11.70
C VAL A 965 18.39 -16.98 10.72
N LEU A 966 17.64 -16.94 9.61
CA LEU A 966 17.66 -15.83 8.67
C LEU A 966 17.05 -14.55 9.27
N THR A 967 15.92 -14.65 9.98
CA THR A 967 15.32 -13.49 10.69
C THR A 967 16.22 -12.94 11.80
N ASP A 968 16.85 -13.80 12.61
CA ASP A 968 17.82 -13.41 13.64
C ASP A 968 19.05 -12.70 12.98
N SER A 969 19.44 -13.12 11.77
CA SER A 969 20.49 -12.46 10.98
C SER A 969 20.05 -11.09 10.43
N ILE A 970 18.83 -10.98 9.90
CA ILE A 970 18.21 -9.71 9.46
C ILE A 970 18.17 -8.70 10.61
N LEU A 971 17.70 -9.09 11.78
CA LEU A 971 17.63 -8.22 12.97
C LEU A 971 19.04 -7.75 13.42
N ASN A 972 20.05 -8.62 13.33
CA ASN A 972 21.44 -8.23 13.59
C ASN A 972 21.98 -7.22 12.56
N LEU A 973 21.67 -7.38 11.27
CA LEU A 973 22.08 -6.44 10.22
C LEU A 973 21.39 -5.07 10.36
N LEU A 974 20.11 -5.05 10.73
CA LEU A 974 19.37 -3.83 11.07
C LEU A 974 19.98 -3.13 12.30
N GLY A 975 20.40 -3.90 13.31
CA GLY A 975 21.16 -3.38 14.45
C GLY A 975 22.47 -2.71 14.04
N ILE A 976 23.27 -3.35 13.18
CA ILE A 976 24.53 -2.78 12.67
C ILE A 976 24.29 -1.50 11.86
N LEU A 977 23.25 -1.46 11.01
CA LEU A 977 22.87 -0.24 10.28
C LEU A 977 22.46 0.90 11.22
N ASN A 978 21.73 0.59 12.29
CA ASN A 978 21.35 1.57 13.32
C ASN A 978 22.56 2.07 14.12
N ASP A 979 23.50 1.19 14.48
CA ASP A 979 24.72 1.57 15.21
C ASP A 979 25.66 2.43 14.34
N LEU A 980 25.76 2.15 13.04
CA LEU A 980 26.47 3.01 12.08
C LEU A 980 25.82 4.41 12.03
N TYR A 981 24.50 4.49 11.88
CA TYR A 981 23.74 5.75 11.91
C TYR A 981 23.95 6.53 13.21
N LEU A 982 23.86 5.88 14.37
CA LEU A 982 24.06 6.53 15.67
C LEU A 982 25.50 7.01 15.87
N SER A 983 26.50 6.31 15.33
CA SER A 983 27.89 6.75 15.43
C SER A 983 28.16 8.07 14.68
N ASP A 984 27.53 8.24 13.52
CA ASP A 984 27.63 9.42 12.65
C ASP A 984 26.69 10.56 13.08
N SER A 985 25.63 10.28 13.84
CA SER A 985 24.74 11.32 14.39
C SER A 985 25.35 12.10 15.57
N LEU A 986 26.31 11.50 16.28
CA LEU A 986 26.89 12.05 17.51
C LEU A 986 28.02 13.08 17.29
N GLU A 987 28.58 13.21 16.08
CA GLU A 987 29.68 14.15 15.81
C GLU A 987 29.21 15.57 15.43
N ILE A 988 27.91 15.83 15.37
CA ILE A 988 27.36 17.17 15.08
C ILE A 988 27.42 18.06 16.34
N GLU A 989 28.62 18.49 16.73
CA GLU A 989 28.82 19.56 17.73
C GLU A 989 28.24 20.88 17.19
N ASN A 990 26.97 21.15 17.51
CA ASN A 990 26.10 22.12 16.83
C ASN A 990 26.75 23.52 16.58
N PRO A 991 27.19 23.84 15.34
CA PRO A 991 27.85 25.09 15.02
C PRO A 991 26.88 26.25 14.75
N ALA A 992 25.56 26.05 14.89
CA ALA A 992 24.55 27.00 14.43
C ALA A 992 24.67 28.39 15.08
N GLN A 993 25.12 28.50 16.34
CA GLN A 993 25.30 29.80 16.99
C GLN A 993 26.51 30.57 16.46
N ASP A 994 27.61 29.89 16.13
CA ASP A 994 28.78 30.52 15.52
C ASP A 994 28.50 30.90 14.07
N LEU A 995 27.79 30.04 13.32
CA LEU A 995 27.29 30.33 11.97
C LEU A 995 26.35 31.55 11.97
N LYS A 996 25.36 31.61 12.88
CA LYS A 996 24.49 32.78 13.06
C LYS A 996 25.27 34.03 13.46
N THR A 997 26.32 33.90 14.27
CA THR A 997 27.19 35.02 14.66
C THR A 997 28.01 35.55 13.48
N MET A 998 28.57 34.66 12.65
CA MET A 998 29.29 35.04 11.42
C MET A 998 28.36 35.72 10.41
N LEU A 999 27.18 35.14 10.13
CA LEU A 999 26.19 35.72 9.22
C LEU A 999 25.71 37.10 9.68
N ASN A 1000 25.39 37.28 10.96
CA ASN A 1000 25.00 38.59 11.50
C ASN A 1000 26.16 39.62 11.52
N GLY A 1001 27.41 39.17 11.40
CA GLY A 1001 28.58 40.04 11.21
C GLY A 1001 28.74 40.59 9.79
N VAL A 1002 28.09 40.00 8.78
CA VAL A 1002 28.22 40.43 7.38
C VAL A 1002 27.52 41.76 7.14
N SER A 1003 28.31 42.75 6.71
CA SER A 1003 27.83 44.05 6.26
C SER A 1003 27.35 43.96 4.81
N ILE A 1004 26.04 44.07 4.60
CA ILE A 1004 25.43 44.07 3.26
C ILE A 1004 25.78 45.37 2.52
N SER A 1005 26.16 45.25 1.25
CA SER A 1005 26.35 46.36 0.30
C SER A 1005 25.54 46.22 -1.00
N THR A 1006 25.09 45.00 -1.33
CA THR A 1006 24.39 44.63 -2.57
C THR A 1006 23.20 43.70 -2.31
N LEU A 1007 22.30 43.53 -3.29
CA LEU A 1007 21.13 42.65 -3.15
C LEU A 1007 21.49 41.15 -3.01
N PRO A 1008 22.48 40.59 -3.74
CA PRO A 1008 22.89 39.19 -3.53
C PRO A 1008 23.39 38.92 -2.11
N GLU A 1009 24.10 39.87 -1.50
CA GLU A 1009 24.57 39.75 -0.11
C GLU A 1009 23.42 39.73 0.91
N TYR A 1010 22.35 40.48 0.65
CA TYR A 1010 21.13 40.40 1.45
C TYR A 1010 20.48 39.02 1.30
N ALA A 1011 20.20 38.62 0.05
CA ALA A 1011 19.49 37.38 -0.25
C ALA A 1011 20.23 36.13 0.24
N GLU A 1012 21.56 36.03 0.01
CA GLU A 1012 22.36 34.92 0.52
C GLU A 1012 22.45 34.92 2.05
N ARG A 1013 22.54 36.09 2.71
CA ARG A 1013 22.56 36.15 4.18
C ARG A 1013 21.25 35.68 4.80
N GLU A 1014 20.10 36.19 4.34
CA GLU A 1014 18.81 35.86 4.97
C GLU A 1014 18.44 34.38 4.73
N ILE A 1015 18.63 33.84 3.52
CA ILE A 1015 18.36 32.43 3.26
C ILE A 1015 19.34 31.53 4.03
N LEU A 1016 20.63 31.89 4.16
CA LEU A 1016 21.56 31.13 5.01
C LEU A 1016 21.19 31.24 6.50
N LEU A 1017 20.66 32.37 6.99
CA LEU A 1017 20.17 32.48 8.37
C LEU A 1017 18.96 31.55 8.62
N ILE A 1018 18.01 31.49 7.68
CA ILE A 1018 16.86 30.58 7.73
C ILE A 1018 17.35 29.12 7.69
N LEU A 1019 18.21 28.76 6.73
CA LEU A 1019 18.76 27.41 6.64
C LEU A 1019 19.54 27.01 7.91
N VAL A 1020 20.29 27.92 8.53
CA VAL A 1020 21.00 27.65 9.80
C VAL A 1020 20.07 27.65 11.04
N ASN A 1021 18.83 28.15 10.93
CA ASN A 1021 17.78 27.82 11.91
C ASN A 1021 17.35 26.36 11.76
N HIS A 1022 16.87 25.97 10.58
CA HIS A 1022 16.16 24.72 10.38
C HIS A 1022 17.05 23.47 10.22
N LEU A 1023 18.22 23.60 9.59
CA LEU A 1023 19.10 22.46 9.30
C LEU A 1023 19.58 21.74 10.55
N PHE A 1024 19.91 22.47 11.62
CA PHE A 1024 20.45 21.89 12.85
C PHE A 1024 19.35 21.46 13.83
N ASP A 1025 18.25 22.21 13.89
CA ASP A 1025 17.12 21.91 14.79
C ASP A 1025 16.24 20.76 14.25
N GLY A 1026 16.37 20.39 12.96
CA GLY A 1026 15.84 19.15 12.41
C GLY A 1026 14.36 19.18 12.02
N SER A 1027 13.79 20.37 11.82
CA SER A 1027 12.44 20.60 11.31
C SER A 1027 12.43 21.79 10.34
N PHE A 1028 11.60 21.73 9.30
CA PHE A 1028 11.45 22.78 8.27
C PHE A 1028 10.13 23.57 8.42
N GLU A 1029 9.61 23.68 9.65
CA GLU A 1029 8.43 24.49 9.96
C GLU A 1029 8.77 25.98 10.04
N PHE A 1030 8.74 26.69 8.90
CA PHE A 1030 9.04 28.12 8.84
C PHE A 1030 8.01 28.98 9.58
N ASN A 1031 8.47 29.97 10.36
CA ASN A 1031 7.55 30.94 10.95
C ASN A 1031 7.08 31.98 9.92
N HIS A 1032 5.98 32.69 10.20
CA HIS A 1032 5.36 33.62 9.25
C HIS A 1032 6.31 34.71 8.70
N ALA A 1033 7.30 35.17 9.48
CA ALA A 1033 8.29 36.12 8.99
C ALA A 1033 9.31 35.47 8.04
N GLU A 1034 9.71 34.22 8.30
CA GLU A 1034 10.60 33.45 7.42
C GLU A 1034 9.91 33.13 6.10
N ILE A 1035 8.63 32.73 6.12
CA ILE A 1035 7.80 32.54 4.92
C ILE A 1035 7.73 33.82 4.07
N LEU A 1036 7.54 35.00 4.69
CA LEU A 1036 7.52 36.27 3.95
C LEU A 1036 8.89 36.58 3.31
N THR A 1037 10.00 36.35 4.00
CA THR A 1037 11.36 36.51 3.46
C THR A 1037 11.64 35.52 2.31
N ILE A 1038 11.22 34.27 2.44
CA ILE A 1038 11.31 33.24 1.38
C ILE A 1038 10.51 33.68 0.14
N ILE A 1039 9.27 34.13 0.32
CA ILE A 1039 8.43 34.63 -0.78
C ILE A 1039 9.09 35.85 -1.45
N GLU A 1040 9.53 36.85 -0.68
CA GLU A 1040 10.22 38.03 -1.23
C GLU A 1040 11.43 37.62 -2.08
N ILE A 1041 12.32 36.77 -1.54
CA ILE A 1041 13.57 36.40 -2.22
C ILE A 1041 13.29 35.50 -3.44
N SER A 1042 12.25 34.67 -3.41
CA SER A 1042 11.85 33.84 -4.54
C SER A 1042 11.36 34.66 -5.76
N GLU A 1043 10.87 35.89 -5.54
CA GLU A 1043 10.31 36.75 -6.59
C GLU A 1043 11.34 37.67 -7.26
N TYR A 1044 12.55 37.81 -6.70
CA TYR A 1044 13.66 38.52 -7.34
C TYR A 1044 14.17 37.83 -8.62
N CYS A 1045 14.85 38.60 -9.47
CA CYS A 1045 15.58 38.05 -10.61
C CYS A 1045 16.89 37.39 -10.15
N PRO A 1046 17.22 36.14 -10.56
CA PRO A 1046 18.51 35.53 -10.24
C PRO A 1046 19.72 36.33 -10.74
N ALA A 1047 19.59 37.12 -11.81
CA ALA A 1047 20.66 38.03 -12.27
C ALA A 1047 20.92 39.21 -11.31
N GLU A 1048 19.97 39.53 -10.43
CA GLU A 1048 20.01 40.70 -9.54
C GLU A 1048 20.29 40.31 -8.09
N ALA A 1049 19.69 39.21 -7.60
CA ALA A 1049 19.82 38.69 -6.23
C ALA A 1049 20.61 37.36 -6.14
N GLY A 1050 21.07 36.81 -7.26
CA GLY A 1050 21.97 35.66 -7.33
C GLY A 1050 21.36 34.31 -6.92
N THR A 1051 22.25 33.36 -6.67
CA THR A 1051 22.00 31.96 -6.28
C THR A 1051 20.87 31.78 -5.23
N ALA A 1052 20.76 32.68 -4.25
CA ALA A 1052 19.79 32.56 -3.16
C ALA A 1052 18.31 32.57 -3.62
N VAL A 1053 18.03 33.11 -4.81
CA VAL A 1053 16.69 33.09 -5.42
C VAL A 1053 16.23 31.65 -5.73
N TYR A 1054 17.15 30.78 -6.17
CA TYR A 1054 16.82 29.37 -6.43
C TYR A 1054 16.51 28.63 -5.14
N TRP A 1055 17.33 28.81 -4.11
CA TRP A 1055 17.08 28.25 -2.78
C TRP A 1055 15.73 28.72 -2.23
N ALA A 1056 15.42 30.02 -2.32
CA ALA A 1056 14.14 30.57 -1.87
C ALA A 1056 12.92 30.04 -2.68
N ARG A 1057 13.09 29.68 -3.96
CA ARG A 1057 12.03 29.00 -4.74
C ARG A 1057 11.82 27.57 -4.27
N ASN A 1058 12.90 26.84 -4.04
CA ASN A 1058 12.84 25.46 -3.56
C ASN A 1058 12.30 25.38 -2.11
N LEU A 1059 12.51 26.43 -1.29
CA LEU A 1059 11.88 26.59 0.03
C LEU A 1059 10.46 27.19 -0.01
N ARG A 1060 9.91 27.49 -1.21
CA ARG A 1060 8.54 28.01 -1.40
C ARG A 1060 7.57 26.96 -1.95
N ASN A 1061 8.08 25.88 -2.54
CA ASN A 1061 7.29 24.78 -3.10
C ASN A 1061 6.72 23.82 -2.02
N THR A 1062 6.74 24.23 -0.75
CA THR A 1062 6.91 23.35 0.41
C THR A 1062 6.09 23.81 1.62
#